data_AF-A0A3N0DTE8-F1
#
_entry.id   AF-A0A3N0DTE8-F1
#
_cell.length_a   1.000
_cell.length_b   1.000
_cell.length_c   1.000
_cell.angle_alpha   90.00
_cell.angle_beta   90.00
_cell.angle_gamma   90.00
#
_symmetry.space_group_name_H-M   'P 1'
#
loop_
_entity.id
_entity.type
_entity.pdbx_description
1 polymer ?
#
loop_
_entity_poly.entity_id
_entity_poly.type
_entity_poly.pdbx_seq_one_letter_code
_entity_poly.pdbx_strand_id
1 'polypeptide(L)'
;MRRFFLALIVALTAVLAVPQLASAHVERPSYWPDPKPDCTISPCAGGKIPAIRSLASALTASAPGTTRVVCKPDSLTRLKASIANARQWGYRNRATVLSTLTAAQATQLLQVNTALFAMCSYSDIQPAVTASGNNDRVVVMPGLYTEPASRAAPTFDPACDKYETKSDGGDPGALSHEYQIHCPNDANLISVVGRDGGAGQAADPSPPLVDRHGIPNPGKCIRCNLQLEGSGVSDNDVVVEAGDAAAGNGGPSAVGHAKDVGIFVDRADGFVLRNLTVRHAREHDIYILETDGYVFDKFKTFYAGSYGVLTFVEDHGLIQNCEAAGNGDSGIYPGAGAPTLTHRDVSFYPTARYSQTVQYCDSHHNTGGFSGTDSHGTLIQYNNFFDNSLGFTTDVFTAAGHPGFPQEGNVIRNNNFYSNNFNAFAPGSDVAPFIGAPVGTGLWLAGGNDNVVQGNHFYDNWRRGLMLFAVPDATVCGPVLGDTKTPIPGCSVLGISTSFRNKFSGNVMGVAPGGVAKPNGTDFWWDSFPTNTGNCWWGNTAAAGKKVTTNGLLPNCANGTLPATSIGLGNVLAEAELVACLAGYQVSGYPNGNGTICSWSKTPAKPGSASAARMATSGEFVASDGTSQTSTYAQKQAFAELCASAETLSRTCAPFATILNNLGWVAATLQPQPADTTTAAVTTRKPLGLYTCEWWRKADDSAKAGMVQRIRNFAGGSVTGSGSNGVDKIIGYGNVLTNANATKLFNERCSTSYAGPFALYKLYGAAAAYSVAQR
;
A
#
# COMPACT_ATOMS: atom_id res chain seq x y z
N MET A 1 4.70 -42.69 -13.07
CA MET A 1 3.28 -42.29 -13.19
C MET A 1 2.61 -42.02 -11.84
N ARG A 2 2.53 -42.96 -10.88
CA ARG A 2 1.86 -42.72 -9.56
C ARG A 2 2.56 -41.74 -8.60
N ARG A 3 3.87 -41.52 -8.73
CA ARG A 3 4.64 -40.56 -7.90
C ARG A 3 4.66 -39.13 -8.46
N PHE A 4 4.27 -38.96 -9.72
CA PHE A 4 4.12 -37.65 -10.38
C PHE A 4 2.78 -36.99 -10.01
N PHE A 5 1.73 -37.80 -9.86
CA PHE A 5 0.42 -37.33 -9.39
C PHE A 5 0.38 -36.90 -7.92
N LEU A 6 1.25 -37.46 -7.06
CA LEU A 6 1.27 -37.10 -5.63
C LEU A 6 1.97 -35.74 -5.38
N ALA A 7 2.98 -35.39 -6.19
CA ALA A 7 3.64 -34.08 -6.13
C ALA A 7 2.76 -32.97 -6.72
N LEU A 8 1.97 -33.29 -7.76
CA LEU A 8 1.02 -32.36 -8.38
C LEU A 8 -0.14 -32.01 -7.44
N ILE A 9 -0.64 -32.98 -6.65
CA ILE A 9 -1.69 -32.74 -5.65
C ILE A 9 -1.15 -31.89 -4.48
N VAL A 10 0.11 -32.07 -4.07
CA VAL A 10 0.76 -31.24 -3.04
C VAL A 10 0.93 -29.79 -3.50
N ALA A 11 1.21 -29.56 -4.79
CA ALA A 11 1.25 -28.21 -5.36
C ALA A 11 -0.15 -27.58 -5.49
N LEU A 12 -1.19 -28.39 -5.74
CA LEU A 12 -2.57 -27.92 -5.94
C LEU A 12 -3.38 -27.72 -4.67
N THR A 13 -3.13 -28.47 -3.60
CA THR A 13 -3.78 -28.21 -2.30
C THR A 13 -3.11 -27.09 -1.51
N ALA A 14 -1.88 -26.70 -1.86
CA ALA A 14 -1.23 -25.51 -1.34
C ALA A 14 -1.87 -24.20 -1.86
N VAL A 15 -2.72 -24.28 -2.89
CA VAL A 15 -3.44 -23.13 -3.49
C VAL A 15 -4.77 -22.82 -2.77
N LEU A 16 -5.22 -23.63 -1.79
CA LEU A 16 -6.62 -23.54 -1.31
C LEU A 16 -6.85 -23.22 0.17
N ALA A 17 -5.84 -22.81 0.93
CA ALA A 17 -6.11 -22.22 2.26
C ALA A 17 -4.89 -21.47 2.76
N VAL A 18 -4.87 -20.16 2.55
CA VAL A 18 -4.80 -19.08 3.57
C VAL A 18 -4.69 -17.78 2.73
N PRO A 19 -5.62 -16.82 2.81
CA PRO A 19 -5.33 -15.49 2.29
C PRO A 19 -4.14 -14.97 3.08
N GLN A 20 -3.00 -14.73 2.42
CA GLN A 20 -1.93 -13.97 3.03
C GLN A 20 -2.51 -12.57 3.29
N LEU A 21 -3.02 -12.38 4.51
CA LEU A 21 -3.37 -11.07 5.03
C LEU A 21 -2.05 -10.28 5.02
N ALA A 22 -1.82 -9.52 3.94
CA ALA A 22 -1.19 -8.23 4.13
C ALA A 22 -1.98 -7.59 5.26
N SER A 23 -1.31 -7.29 6.38
CA SER A 23 -1.95 -6.67 7.54
C SER A 23 -2.25 -5.21 7.21
N ALA A 24 -2.95 -4.95 6.10
CA ALA A 24 -3.58 -3.69 5.77
C ALA A 24 -4.47 -3.29 6.93
N HIS A 25 -4.54 -1.97 7.18
CA HIS A 25 -5.61 -1.42 7.97
C HIS A 25 -6.92 -2.02 7.46
N VAL A 26 -7.65 -2.72 8.32
CA VAL A 26 -8.85 -3.43 7.87
C VAL A 26 -9.97 -2.40 7.78
N GLU A 27 -10.26 -1.93 6.56
CA GLU A 27 -11.33 -0.97 6.37
C GLU A 27 -12.68 -1.60 6.72
N ARG A 28 -13.54 -0.80 7.37
CA ARG A 28 -14.95 -1.18 7.53
C ARG A 28 -15.62 -1.21 6.16
N PRO A 29 -16.71 -1.97 6.00
CA PRO A 29 -17.56 -1.82 4.84
C PRO A 29 -18.03 -0.38 4.72
N SER A 30 -17.66 0.26 3.62
CA SER A 30 -17.82 1.71 3.46
C SER A 30 -18.61 2.05 2.20
N TYR A 31 -19.15 3.26 2.16
CA TYR A 31 -20.08 3.77 1.16
C TYR A 31 -19.59 5.12 0.64
N TRP A 32 -19.75 5.38 -0.66
CA TRP A 32 -19.53 6.72 -1.18
C TRP A 32 -20.53 7.70 -0.55
N PRO A 33 -20.11 8.88 -0.09
CA PRO A 33 -21.01 9.85 0.50
C PRO A 33 -22.01 10.38 -0.55
N ASP A 34 -23.12 10.96 -0.09
CA ASP A 34 -24.06 11.65 -0.99
C ASP A 34 -23.36 12.89 -1.58
N PRO A 35 -23.26 13.03 -2.91
CA PRO A 35 -22.62 14.18 -3.53
C PRO A 35 -23.43 15.48 -3.36
N LYS A 36 -24.61 15.44 -2.75
CA LYS A 36 -25.39 16.65 -2.42
C LYS A 36 -24.87 17.29 -1.13
N PRO A 37 -24.78 18.63 -1.09
CA PRO A 37 -24.37 19.32 0.11
C PRO A 37 -25.40 19.17 1.24
N ASP A 38 -24.92 18.99 2.46
CA ASP A 38 -25.73 19.03 3.68
C ASP A 38 -25.97 20.50 4.08
N CYS A 39 -27.16 21.00 3.75
CA CYS A 39 -27.61 22.35 4.07
C CYS A 39 -28.42 22.43 5.37
N THR A 40 -28.39 21.40 6.22
CA THR A 40 -28.93 21.50 7.59
C THR A 40 -28.06 22.42 8.46
N ILE A 41 -26.82 22.67 8.03
CA ILE A 41 -25.91 23.67 8.57
C ILE A 41 -25.64 24.79 7.56
N SER A 42 -25.22 25.95 8.03
CA SER A 42 -24.87 27.10 7.18
C SER A 42 -23.48 27.63 7.51
N PRO A 43 -22.57 27.77 6.53
CA PRO A 43 -22.71 27.32 5.14
C PRO A 43 -22.91 25.80 5.02
N CYS A 44 -23.53 25.34 3.92
CA CYS A 44 -23.70 23.90 3.68
C CYS A 44 -22.33 23.20 3.61
N ALA A 45 -22.25 21.96 4.11
CA ALA A 45 -21.07 21.11 3.99
C ALA A 45 -21.17 20.16 2.79
N GLY A 46 -20.04 19.75 2.23
CA GLY A 46 -19.99 18.88 1.05
C GLY A 46 -20.53 19.53 -0.24
N GLY A 47 -20.82 18.70 -1.23
CA GLY A 47 -21.19 18.98 -2.61
C GLY A 47 -20.09 19.59 -3.48
N LYS A 48 -18.90 19.83 -2.94
CA LYS A 48 -17.77 20.52 -3.62
C LYS A 48 -16.50 20.48 -2.76
N ILE A 49 -15.38 20.78 -3.40
CA ILE A 49 -14.13 21.07 -2.71
C ILE A 49 -14.36 22.29 -1.78
N PRO A 50 -14.10 22.18 -0.47
CA PRO A 50 -14.31 23.28 0.48
C PRO A 50 -13.32 24.43 0.23
N ALA A 51 -13.78 25.66 0.52
CA ALA A 51 -12.91 26.83 0.44
C ALA A 51 -12.03 26.95 1.68
N ILE A 52 -10.71 27.03 1.50
CA ILE A 52 -9.77 27.28 2.60
C ILE A 52 -10.00 28.69 3.15
N ARG A 53 -10.35 28.81 4.43
CA ARG A 53 -10.46 30.10 5.12
C ARG A 53 -9.06 30.63 5.45
N SER A 54 -8.82 31.92 5.23
CA SER A 54 -7.49 32.51 5.51
C SER A 54 -7.17 32.50 7.00
N LEU A 55 -5.90 32.35 7.40
CA LEU A 55 -5.50 32.36 8.81
C LEU A 55 -5.99 33.63 9.56
N ALA A 56 -5.87 34.81 8.93
CA ALA A 56 -6.31 36.06 9.52
C ALA A 56 -7.83 36.10 9.84
N SER A 57 -8.65 35.42 9.04
CA SER A 57 -10.10 35.34 9.30
C SER A 57 -10.44 34.54 10.56
N ALA A 58 -9.49 33.81 11.16
CA ALA A 58 -9.69 33.12 12.43
C ALA A 58 -9.94 34.10 13.60
N LEU A 59 -9.52 35.36 13.44
CA LEU A 59 -9.72 36.44 14.39
C LEU A 59 -11.05 37.21 14.16
N THR A 60 -11.80 36.86 13.10
CA THR A 60 -13.02 37.58 12.73
C THR A 60 -14.20 37.02 13.50
N ALA A 61 -14.67 37.75 14.53
CA ALA A 61 -15.75 37.30 15.41
C ALA A 61 -17.10 37.07 14.70
N SER A 62 -17.33 37.67 13.54
CA SER A 62 -18.55 37.48 12.73
C SER A 62 -18.47 36.31 11.75
N ALA A 63 -17.32 35.64 11.64
CA ALA A 63 -17.18 34.47 10.77
C ALA A 63 -17.96 33.27 11.36
N PRO A 64 -18.50 32.37 10.53
CA PRO A 64 -19.15 31.16 11.03
C PRO A 64 -18.20 30.28 11.86
N GLY A 65 -18.71 29.76 12.97
CA GLY A 65 -18.00 28.87 13.89
C GLY A 65 -17.15 29.60 14.94
N THR A 66 -16.55 28.82 15.81
CA THR A 66 -15.66 29.26 16.88
C THR A 66 -14.21 28.91 16.54
N THR A 67 -13.30 29.86 16.72
CA THR A 67 -11.86 29.60 16.64
C THR A 67 -11.32 29.10 17.99
N ARG A 68 -10.71 27.92 17.97
CA ARG A 68 -9.99 27.33 19.10
C ARG A 68 -8.50 27.36 18.80
N VAL A 69 -7.72 27.95 19.69
CA VAL A 69 -6.27 28.08 19.51
C VAL A 69 -5.52 27.12 20.42
N VAL A 70 -4.68 26.31 19.80
CA VAL A 70 -3.75 25.38 20.46
C VAL A 70 -2.36 25.98 20.40
N CYS A 71 -1.66 26.06 21.54
CA CYS A 71 -0.31 26.60 21.57
C CYS A 71 0.59 25.93 22.62
N LYS A 72 1.90 26.08 22.42
CA LYS A 72 2.91 25.84 23.44
C LYS A 72 3.39 27.17 24.03
N PRO A 73 3.95 27.19 25.26
CA PRO A 73 4.44 28.42 25.88
C PRO A 73 5.46 29.19 25.02
N ASP A 74 6.22 28.49 24.17
CA ASP A 74 7.25 29.04 23.30
C ASP A 74 6.83 29.23 21.83
N SER A 75 5.54 29.05 21.49
CA SER A 75 5.07 29.10 20.10
C SER A 75 5.39 30.42 19.39
N LEU A 76 5.26 31.57 20.05
CA LEU A 76 5.63 32.86 19.46
C LEU A 76 7.14 33.00 19.25
N THR A 77 7.95 32.40 20.11
CA THR A 77 9.42 32.38 19.96
C THR A 77 9.81 31.56 18.74
N ARG A 78 9.21 30.36 18.58
CA ARG A 78 9.39 29.49 17.40
C ARG A 78 8.98 30.20 16.12
N LEU A 79 7.82 30.87 16.13
CA LEU A 79 7.35 31.64 14.98
C LEU A 79 8.35 32.74 14.58
N LYS A 80 8.83 33.55 15.54
CA LYS A 80 9.77 34.63 15.25
C LYS A 80 11.06 34.10 14.63
N ALA A 81 11.56 32.96 15.14
CA ALA A 81 12.72 32.27 14.56
C ALA A 81 12.45 31.77 13.13
N SER A 82 11.28 31.14 12.91
CA SER A 82 10.87 30.66 11.59
C SER A 82 10.74 31.81 10.57
N ILE A 83 10.14 32.94 10.97
CA ILE A 83 10.05 34.15 10.14
C ILE A 83 11.44 34.68 9.79
N ALA A 84 12.35 34.78 10.77
CA ALA A 84 13.71 35.25 10.52
C ALA A 84 14.45 34.34 9.51
N ASN A 85 14.38 33.02 9.72
CA ASN A 85 14.97 32.02 8.84
C ASN A 85 14.38 32.09 7.42
N ALA A 86 13.06 32.12 7.31
CA ALA A 86 12.36 32.17 6.02
C ALA A 86 12.66 33.45 5.23
N ARG A 87 12.90 34.58 5.90
CA ARG A 87 13.30 35.83 5.25
C ARG A 87 14.76 35.83 4.81
N GLN A 88 15.63 35.15 5.55
CA GLN A 88 17.06 35.12 5.28
C GLN A 88 17.43 34.06 4.23
N TRP A 89 16.83 32.88 4.34
CA TRP A 89 17.24 31.68 3.60
C TRP A 89 16.11 31.04 2.78
N GLY A 90 14.87 31.51 2.94
CA GLY A 90 13.69 30.83 2.40
C GLY A 90 13.27 29.63 3.23
N TYR A 91 12.23 28.93 2.77
CA TYR A 91 11.69 27.72 3.39
C TYR A 91 11.12 26.78 2.33
N ARG A 92 11.07 25.48 2.62
CA ARG A 92 10.55 24.45 1.71
C ARG A 92 9.25 23.86 2.25
N ASN A 93 8.15 24.12 1.53
CA ASN A 93 6.89 23.39 1.72
C ASN A 93 6.96 22.01 1.03
N ARG A 94 7.82 21.89 0.01
CA ARG A 94 8.10 20.65 -0.70
C ARG A 94 9.58 20.55 -1.03
N ALA A 95 10.12 19.34 -1.14
CA ALA A 95 11.51 19.08 -1.50
C ALA A 95 11.97 19.91 -2.71
N THR A 96 11.15 20.01 -3.76
CA THR A 96 11.47 20.67 -5.02
C THR A 96 11.19 22.18 -5.06
N VAL A 97 10.47 22.74 -4.07
CA VAL A 97 10.04 24.15 -4.09
C VAL A 97 10.58 24.94 -2.90
N LEU A 98 11.50 25.86 -3.18
CA LEU A 98 11.96 26.86 -2.22
C LEU A 98 11.08 28.12 -2.31
N SER A 99 10.43 28.45 -1.21
CA SER A 99 9.60 29.65 -1.03
C SER A 99 10.35 30.72 -0.23
N THR A 100 9.90 31.97 -0.32
CA THR A 100 10.42 33.08 0.47
C THR A 100 9.28 33.83 1.16
N LEU A 101 9.61 34.61 2.19
CA LEU A 101 8.66 35.42 2.93
C LEU A 101 9.02 36.91 2.78
N THR A 102 8.09 37.71 2.26
CA THR A 102 8.31 39.16 2.17
C THR A 102 8.21 39.82 3.55
N ALA A 103 8.78 41.02 3.70
CA ALA A 103 8.69 41.79 4.95
C ALA A 103 7.23 42.06 5.37
N ALA A 104 6.36 42.40 4.41
CA ALA A 104 4.94 42.65 4.69
C ALA A 104 4.20 41.38 5.15
N GLN A 105 4.43 40.24 4.47
CA GLN A 105 3.87 38.96 4.89
C GLN A 105 4.35 38.54 6.27
N ALA A 106 5.64 38.75 6.58
CA ALA A 106 6.21 38.46 7.88
C ALA A 106 5.58 39.29 9.00
N THR A 107 5.42 40.60 8.79
CA THR A 107 4.74 41.49 9.75
C THR A 107 3.30 41.05 9.98
N GLN A 108 2.56 40.76 8.90
CA GLN A 108 1.17 40.31 8.99
C GLN A 108 1.06 38.97 9.74
N LEU A 109 1.94 38.01 9.43
CA LEU A 109 1.93 36.69 10.07
C LEU A 109 2.22 36.79 11.57
N LEU A 110 3.20 37.61 11.95
CA LEU A 110 3.52 37.85 13.35
C LEU A 110 2.37 38.54 14.09
N GLN A 111 1.72 39.53 13.48
CA GLN A 111 0.58 40.23 14.06
C GLN A 111 -0.60 39.28 14.31
N VAL A 112 -0.98 38.49 13.29
CA VAL A 112 -2.06 37.50 13.40
C VAL A 112 -1.76 36.49 14.49
N ASN A 113 -0.55 35.92 14.51
CA ASN A 113 -0.16 34.95 15.53
C ASN A 113 -0.07 35.53 16.95
N THR A 114 0.31 36.80 17.10
CA THR A 114 0.32 37.46 18.41
C THR A 114 -1.10 37.55 18.97
N ALA A 115 -2.09 37.86 18.12
CA ALA A 115 -3.49 37.87 18.52
C ALA A 115 -4.02 36.45 18.81
N LEU A 116 -3.67 35.46 17.98
CA LEU A 116 -4.04 34.05 18.22
C LEU A 116 -3.46 33.54 19.54
N PHE A 117 -2.21 33.87 19.87
CA PHE A 117 -1.59 33.45 21.12
C PHE A 117 -2.35 33.96 22.35
N ALA A 118 -2.90 35.18 22.29
CA ALA A 118 -3.75 35.72 23.36
C ALA A 118 -5.10 34.99 23.50
N MET A 119 -5.54 34.25 22.47
CA MET A 119 -6.73 33.40 22.48
C MET A 119 -6.43 31.93 22.83
N CYS A 120 -5.16 31.59 23.06
CA CYS A 120 -4.75 30.21 23.33
C CYS A 120 -5.43 29.67 24.59
N SER A 121 -6.12 28.55 24.42
CA SER A 121 -6.90 27.88 25.48
C SER A 121 -6.63 26.38 25.57
N TYR A 122 -5.83 25.84 24.65
CA TYR A 122 -5.52 24.42 24.57
C TYR A 122 -4.01 24.19 24.44
N SER A 123 -3.48 23.17 25.12
CA SER A 123 -2.09 22.71 25.01
C SER A 123 -1.91 21.61 23.97
N ASP A 124 -2.99 20.92 23.63
CA ASP A 124 -3.04 19.72 22.80
C ASP A 124 -4.20 19.83 21.80
N ILE A 125 -4.09 19.16 20.67
CA ILE A 125 -4.97 19.31 19.52
C ILE A 125 -6.28 18.53 19.71
N GLN A 126 -6.23 17.28 20.19
CA GLN A 126 -7.42 16.45 20.37
C GLN A 126 -8.48 17.12 21.24
N PRO A 127 -8.17 17.73 22.41
CA PRO A 127 -9.20 18.42 23.20
C PRO A 127 -9.84 19.62 22.47
N ALA A 128 -9.09 20.33 21.63
CA ALA A 128 -9.63 21.41 20.80
C ALA A 128 -10.55 20.87 19.71
N VAL A 129 -10.19 19.75 19.07
CA VAL A 129 -11.04 19.04 18.10
C VAL A 129 -12.33 18.56 18.78
N THR A 130 -12.24 17.87 19.91
CA THR A 130 -13.40 17.36 20.65
C THR A 130 -14.37 18.46 21.01
N ALA A 131 -13.86 19.63 21.45
CA ALA A 131 -14.70 20.77 21.78
C ALA A 131 -15.31 21.47 20.56
N SER A 132 -14.81 21.22 19.35
CA SER A 132 -15.25 21.89 18.11
C SER A 132 -16.57 21.33 17.58
N GLY A 133 -17.40 22.23 17.05
CA GLY A 133 -18.62 21.91 16.32
C GLY A 133 -18.53 22.20 14.81
N ASN A 134 -19.68 22.28 14.14
CA ASN A 134 -19.75 22.63 12.72
C ASN A 134 -19.18 24.03 12.44
N ASN A 135 -18.46 24.17 11.33
CA ASN A 135 -17.78 25.39 10.89
C ASN A 135 -16.68 25.92 11.82
N ASP A 136 -16.38 25.26 12.94
CA ASP A 136 -15.33 25.70 13.86
C ASP A 136 -13.94 25.65 13.20
N ARG A 137 -12.96 26.24 13.88
CA ARG A 137 -11.54 26.20 13.49
C ARG A 137 -10.69 25.73 14.65
N VAL A 138 -9.73 24.88 14.36
CA VAL A 138 -8.63 24.57 15.27
C VAL A 138 -7.36 25.14 14.65
N VAL A 139 -6.84 26.22 15.25
CA VAL A 139 -5.61 26.86 14.82
C VAL A 139 -4.48 26.44 15.75
N VAL A 140 -3.50 25.75 15.20
CA VAL A 140 -2.36 25.19 15.94
C VAL A 140 -1.14 26.08 15.74
N MET A 141 -0.60 26.61 16.83
CA MET A 141 0.57 27.47 16.77
C MET A 141 1.87 26.68 16.68
N PRO A 142 2.99 27.27 16.20
CA PRO A 142 4.25 26.56 16.05
C PRO A 142 4.67 25.78 17.31
N GLY A 143 5.00 24.51 17.15
CA GLY A 143 5.25 23.59 18.25
C GLY A 143 5.28 22.12 17.83
N LEU A 144 5.71 21.28 18.78
CA LEU A 144 5.64 19.82 18.71
C LEU A 144 4.49 19.34 19.58
N TYR A 145 3.59 18.54 19.01
CA TYR A 145 2.35 18.06 19.64
C TYR A 145 2.36 16.54 19.66
N THR A 146 2.48 15.97 20.86
CA THR A 146 2.53 14.51 21.07
C THR A 146 1.21 13.95 21.61
N GLU A 147 0.24 14.79 21.97
CA GLU A 147 -1.09 14.39 22.47
C GLU A 147 -1.03 13.38 23.65
N PRO A 148 -0.46 13.75 24.81
CA PRO A 148 -0.25 12.82 25.93
C PRO A 148 -1.54 12.18 26.45
N ALA A 149 -2.67 12.89 26.42
CA ALA A 149 -3.97 12.36 26.80
C ALA A 149 -4.44 11.26 25.83
N SER A 150 -4.34 11.50 24.52
CA SER A 150 -4.67 10.50 23.50
C SER A 150 -3.76 9.29 23.58
N ARG A 151 -2.45 9.49 23.81
CA ARG A 151 -1.50 8.38 23.99
C ARG A 151 -1.76 7.54 25.24
N ALA A 152 -2.33 8.14 26.29
CA ALA A 152 -2.67 7.45 27.51
C ALA A 152 -4.00 6.66 27.42
N ALA A 153 -4.83 6.94 26.41
CA ALA A 153 -6.03 6.15 26.16
C ALA A 153 -5.62 4.70 25.80
N PRO A 154 -6.34 3.68 26.29
CA PRO A 154 -6.05 2.28 25.94
C PRO A 154 -6.05 2.06 24.43
N THR A 155 -5.30 1.07 23.97
CA THR A 155 -5.38 0.57 22.59
C THR A 155 -5.91 -0.86 22.64
N PHE A 156 -6.80 -1.23 21.73
CA PHE A 156 -7.59 -2.46 21.78
C PHE A 156 -8.37 -2.57 23.11
N ASP A 157 -9.07 -1.50 23.48
CA ASP A 157 -9.87 -1.48 24.71
C ASP A 157 -11.04 -2.49 24.58
N PRO A 158 -11.13 -3.51 25.44
CA PRO A 158 -12.24 -4.47 25.41
C PRO A 158 -13.63 -3.84 25.58
N ALA A 159 -13.71 -2.60 26.11
CA ALA A 159 -14.95 -1.85 26.18
C ALA A 159 -15.48 -1.42 24.80
N CYS A 160 -14.61 -1.43 23.78
CA CYS A 160 -14.88 -1.00 22.42
C CYS A 160 -15.20 -2.16 21.46
N ASP A 161 -14.90 -3.41 21.83
CA ASP A 161 -15.17 -4.63 21.02
C ASP A 161 -16.60 -4.69 20.48
N LYS A 162 -17.58 -4.22 21.26
CA LYS A 162 -19.01 -4.19 20.86
C LYS A 162 -19.31 -3.27 19.68
N TYR A 163 -18.39 -2.38 19.32
CA TYR A 163 -18.49 -1.46 18.19
C TYR A 163 -17.67 -1.90 16.99
N GLU A 164 -16.96 -3.02 17.07
CA GLU A 164 -16.28 -3.59 15.91
C GLU A 164 -17.31 -4.09 14.88
N THR A 165 -16.90 -4.10 13.62
CA THR A 165 -17.68 -4.67 12.52
C THR A 165 -16.83 -5.62 11.70
N LYS A 166 -17.46 -6.48 10.90
CA LYS A 166 -16.74 -7.32 9.95
C LYS A 166 -16.30 -6.47 8.76
N SER A 167 -15.09 -6.71 8.28
CA SER A 167 -14.61 -6.13 7.02
C SER A 167 -15.30 -6.75 5.81
N ASP A 168 -15.21 -6.06 4.67
CA ASP A 168 -15.64 -6.57 3.36
C ASP A 168 -14.72 -7.70 2.83
N GLY A 169 -13.52 -7.88 3.40
CA GLY A 169 -12.58 -8.96 3.02
C GLY A 169 -12.64 -10.20 3.94
N GLY A 170 -13.34 -10.13 5.07
CA GLY A 170 -13.34 -11.14 6.13
C GLY A 170 -12.74 -10.66 7.47
N ASP A 171 -12.90 -11.47 8.52
CA ASP A 171 -12.47 -11.16 9.90
C ASP A 171 -10.94 -11.20 10.05
N PRO A 172 -10.32 -10.26 10.82
CA PRO A 172 -10.43 -10.32 12.28
C PRO A 172 -11.20 -9.15 12.95
N GLY A 173 -11.74 -8.21 12.17
CA GLY A 173 -12.57 -7.09 12.65
C GLY A 173 -12.10 -5.76 12.06
N ALA A 174 -13.01 -4.81 11.90
CA ALA A 174 -12.79 -3.45 11.42
C ALA A 174 -13.44 -2.43 12.37
N LEU A 175 -12.91 -1.21 12.43
CA LEU A 175 -13.42 -0.16 13.32
C LEU A 175 -14.61 0.56 12.67
N SER A 176 -15.83 0.37 13.20
CA SER A 176 -17.05 1.00 12.67
C SER A 176 -17.12 2.51 12.95
N HIS A 177 -18.09 3.22 12.37
CA HIS A 177 -18.34 4.63 12.71
C HIS A 177 -18.68 4.81 14.20
N GLU A 178 -19.49 3.91 14.76
CA GLU A 178 -19.82 3.89 16.18
C GLU A 178 -18.57 3.69 17.06
N TYR A 179 -17.61 2.88 16.61
CA TYR A 179 -16.34 2.71 17.30
C TYR A 179 -15.60 4.05 17.39
N GLN A 180 -15.57 4.81 16.30
CA GLN A 180 -14.86 6.08 16.23
C GLN A 180 -15.54 7.17 17.07
N ILE A 181 -16.87 7.12 17.21
CA ILE A 181 -17.63 8.00 18.12
C ILE A 181 -17.31 7.69 19.58
N HIS A 182 -17.32 6.41 19.96
CA HIS A 182 -17.25 5.99 21.36
C HIS A 182 -15.83 5.81 21.88
N CYS A 183 -14.89 5.45 21.00
CA CYS A 183 -13.51 5.13 21.32
C CYS A 183 -12.52 5.87 20.39
N PRO A 184 -12.66 7.21 20.24
CA PRO A 184 -11.96 7.99 19.22
C PRO A 184 -10.43 7.91 19.31
N ASN A 185 -9.88 7.74 20.52
CA ASN A 185 -8.43 7.69 20.76
C ASN A 185 -7.90 6.29 21.05
N ASP A 186 -8.68 5.25 20.78
CA ASP A 186 -8.19 3.87 20.88
C ASP A 186 -7.10 3.63 19.82
N ALA A 187 -7.45 3.80 18.54
CA ALA A 187 -6.54 3.68 17.41
C ALA A 187 -5.88 5.01 16.99
N ASN A 188 -6.47 6.17 17.31
CA ASN A 188 -6.08 7.45 16.72
C ASN A 188 -5.45 8.42 17.72
N LEU A 189 -4.37 9.09 17.33
CA LEU A 189 -3.79 10.17 18.13
C LEU A 189 -4.71 11.41 18.15
N ILE A 190 -5.21 11.80 16.99
CA ILE A 190 -6.23 12.83 16.81
C ILE A 190 -7.37 12.24 15.98
N SER A 191 -8.60 12.33 16.47
CA SER A 191 -9.81 11.85 15.80
C SER A 191 -10.80 13.00 15.61
N VAL A 192 -11.18 13.20 14.34
CA VAL A 192 -12.18 14.17 13.87
C VAL A 192 -13.40 13.40 13.38
N VAL A 193 -14.41 13.28 14.24
CA VAL A 193 -15.69 12.67 13.86
C VAL A 193 -16.66 13.74 13.39
N GLY A 194 -17.06 13.72 12.13
CA GLY A 194 -17.84 14.77 11.48
C GLY A 194 -19.35 14.66 11.69
N ARG A 195 -19.87 13.43 11.75
CA ARG A 195 -21.29 13.13 11.92
C ARG A 195 -21.54 12.30 13.19
N ASP A 196 -22.73 12.42 13.77
CA ASP A 196 -23.16 11.58 14.89
C ASP A 196 -23.63 10.19 14.42
N GLY A 197 -23.95 9.29 15.35
CA GLY A 197 -24.43 7.94 15.02
C GLY A 197 -25.84 7.84 14.43
N GLY A 198 -26.52 8.97 14.15
CA GLY A 198 -27.89 9.01 13.65
C GLY A 198 -28.92 8.58 14.70
N ALA A 199 -29.54 9.55 15.39
CA ALA A 199 -30.51 9.28 16.44
C ALA A 199 -31.72 8.44 15.95
N GLY A 200 -31.75 7.16 16.31
CA GLY A 200 -32.86 6.24 16.03
C GLY A 200 -32.79 5.48 14.70
N GLN A 201 -31.69 5.59 13.95
CA GLN A 201 -31.44 4.74 12.79
C GLN A 201 -30.74 3.45 13.23
N ALA A 202 -30.99 2.33 12.53
CA ALA A 202 -30.20 1.13 12.73
C ALA A 202 -28.74 1.43 12.33
N ALA A 203 -27.77 0.76 12.96
CA ALA A 203 -26.38 0.79 12.53
C ALA A 203 -26.26 0.48 11.02
N ASP A 204 -25.13 0.85 10.40
CA ASP A 204 -24.91 0.55 8.99
C ASP A 204 -25.17 -0.94 8.70
N PRO A 205 -25.75 -1.27 7.52
CA PRO A 205 -26.17 -2.63 7.22
C PRO A 205 -25.05 -3.68 7.40
N SER A 206 -25.39 -4.79 8.05
CA SER A 206 -24.53 -5.97 8.18
C SER A 206 -25.33 -7.23 7.82
N PRO A 207 -25.05 -7.90 6.68
CA PRO A 207 -23.99 -7.61 5.73
C PRO A 207 -24.21 -6.27 5.00
N PRO A 208 -23.13 -5.65 4.50
CA PRO A 208 -23.20 -4.39 3.77
C PRO A 208 -23.94 -4.54 2.44
N LEU A 209 -24.48 -3.44 1.92
CA LEU A 209 -25.23 -3.45 0.67
C LEU A 209 -24.30 -3.69 -0.53
N VAL A 210 -24.84 -4.29 -1.59
CA VAL A 210 -24.07 -4.42 -2.85
C VAL A 210 -23.89 -3.06 -3.50
N ASP A 211 -24.94 -2.23 -3.48
CA ASP A 211 -24.87 -0.84 -3.92
C ASP A 211 -24.26 0.01 -2.80
N ARG A 212 -23.18 0.70 -3.12
CA ARG A 212 -22.38 1.49 -2.16
C ARG A 212 -22.61 2.99 -2.28
N HIS A 213 -23.57 3.41 -3.11
CA HIS A 213 -23.92 4.82 -3.26
C HIS A 213 -24.76 5.31 -2.07
N GLY A 214 -24.24 6.32 -1.37
CA GLY A 214 -24.90 6.95 -0.24
C GLY A 214 -24.72 6.14 1.05
N ILE A 215 -24.12 6.77 2.05
CA ILE A 215 -24.00 6.21 3.40
C ILE A 215 -25.42 5.96 3.97
N PRO A 216 -25.79 4.72 4.33
CA PRO A 216 -27.16 4.41 4.76
C PRO A 216 -27.59 5.13 6.04
N ASN A 217 -26.71 5.18 7.03
CA ASN A 217 -26.91 5.96 8.25
C ASN A 217 -25.83 7.05 8.33
N PRO A 218 -25.98 8.18 7.62
CA PRO A 218 -24.94 9.20 7.58
C PRO A 218 -24.80 9.91 8.92
N GLY A 219 -25.89 10.06 9.69
CA GLY A 219 -25.93 10.89 10.89
C GLY A 219 -25.99 12.39 10.60
N LYS A 220 -26.19 13.20 11.64
CA LYS A 220 -26.21 14.67 11.53
C LYS A 220 -24.80 15.22 11.59
N CYS A 221 -24.53 16.26 10.80
CA CYS A 221 -23.31 17.05 10.94
C CYS A 221 -23.15 17.60 12.37
N ILE A 222 -22.09 17.20 13.05
CA ILE A 222 -21.69 17.72 14.37
C ILE A 222 -20.35 18.47 14.29
N ARG A 223 -19.51 18.16 13.29
CA ARG A 223 -18.20 18.77 13.07
C ARG A 223 -17.83 18.88 11.58
N CYS A 224 -18.83 19.10 10.74
CA CYS A 224 -18.64 19.39 9.31
C CYS A 224 -18.09 20.82 9.10
N ASN A 225 -17.46 21.09 7.95
CA ASN A 225 -16.75 22.34 7.63
C ASN A 225 -15.64 22.72 8.64
N LEU A 226 -15.15 21.77 9.44
CA LEU A 226 -14.05 22.00 10.36
C LEU A 226 -12.77 22.29 9.59
N GLN A 227 -12.03 23.33 10.01
CA GLN A 227 -10.69 23.60 9.51
C GLN A 227 -9.66 23.44 10.62
N LEU A 228 -8.75 22.47 10.46
CA LEU A 228 -7.57 22.25 11.29
C LEU A 228 -6.34 22.79 10.57
N GLU A 229 -5.69 23.83 11.10
CA GLU A 229 -4.55 24.44 10.41
C GLU A 229 -3.42 24.86 11.34
N GLY A 230 -2.18 24.73 10.86
CA GLY A 230 -1.02 25.35 11.50
C GLY A 230 -0.89 26.83 11.15
N SER A 231 -0.48 27.65 12.12
CA SER A 231 -0.35 29.12 11.95
C SER A 231 1.08 29.59 11.62
N GLY A 232 2.02 28.66 11.44
CA GLY A 232 3.43 28.92 11.13
C GLY A 232 3.69 29.46 9.72
N VAL A 233 4.96 29.75 9.44
CA VAL A 233 5.45 30.13 8.10
C VAL A 233 5.35 28.94 7.15
N SER A 234 5.69 27.74 7.64
CA SER A 234 5.71 26.49 6.88
C SER A 234 5.08 25.35 7.65
N ASP A 235 4.77 24.29 6.93
CA ASP A 235 4.31 22.99 7.43
C ASP A 235 5.28 22.31 8.42
N ASN A 236 6.54 22.74 8.52
CA ASN A 236 7.49 22.25 9.53
C ASN A 236 7.31 22.91 10.90
N ASP A 237 6.59 24.03 10.99
CA ASP A 237 6.49 24.79 12.23
C ASP A 237 5.54 24.13 13.23
N VAL A 238 4.58 23.34 12.73
CA VAL A 238 3.61 22.57 13.53
C VAL A 238 3.81 21.10 13.21
N VAL A 239 4.21 20.32 14.21
CA VAL A 239 4.45 18.88 14.07
C VAL A 239 3.52 18.10 14.99
N VAL A 240 2.70 17.24 14.41
CA VAL A 240 1.96 16.18 15.09
C VAL A 240 2.85 14.93 15.09
N GLU A 241 3.31 14.54 16.27
CA GLU A 241 4.21 13.42 16.47
C GLU A 241 3.42 12.23 17.00
N ALA A 242 3.29 11.16 16.23
CA ALA A 242 2.61 9.93 16.62
C ALA A 242 3.54 8.85 17.16
N GLY A 243 4.86 9.05 17.09
CA GLY A 243 5.89 8.12 17.55
C GLY A 243 6.94 8.76 18.45
N ASP A 244 8.21 8.51 18.15
CA ASP A 244 9.36 9.06 18.88
C ASP A 244 9.82 10.41 18.30
N ALA A 245 9.62 11.46 19.09
CA ALA A 245 10.08 12.81 18.78
C ALA A 245 11.58 12.93 18.47
N ALA A 246 12.42 12.07 19.04
CA ALA A 246 13.87 12.11 18.87
C ALA A 246 14.31 11.73 17.45
N ALA A 247 13.47 11.01 16.70
CA ALA A 247 13.75 10.64 15.30
C ALA A 247 13.66 11.82 14.32
N GLY A 248 13.06 12.94 14.74
CA GLY A 248 12.89 14.10 13.85
C GLY A 248 11.99 13.73 12.66
N ASN A 249 12.34 14.15 11.44
CA ASN A 249 11.60 13.75 10.23
C ASN A 249 12.20 12.48 9.59
N GLY A 250 12.87 11.63 10.37
CA GLY A 250 13.61 10.46 9.91
C GLY A 250 13.03 9.14 10.43
N GLY A 251 13.46 8.03 9.84
CA GLY A 251 12.98 6.70 10.21
C GLY A 251 13.69 6.04 11.39
N PRO A 252 13.44 4.73 11.61
CA PRO A 252 12.66 3.85 10.73
C PRO A 252 11.16 4.17 10.69
N SER A 253 10.44 3.71 9.67
CA SER A 253 8.97 3.82 9.61
C SER A 253 8.31 3.38 10.93
N ALA A 254 7.31 4.12 11.40
CA ALA A 254 6.59 3.90 12.67
C ALA A 254 7.48 3.88 13.92
N VAL A 255 8.63 4.56 13.91
CA VAL A 255 9.56 4.60 15.05
C VAL A 255 8.86 5.12 16.31
N GLY A 256 8.80 4.27 17.34
CA GLY A 256 8.21 4.61 18.63
C GLY A 256 6.71 4.94 18.60
N HIS A 257 5.98 4.52 17.56
CA HIS A 257 4.54 4.75 17.39
C HIS A 257 3.76 4.49 18.69
N ALA A 258 2.79 5.36 18.96
CA ALA A 258 1.88 5.23 20.11
C ALA A 258 0.44 4.87 19.70
N LYS A 259 0.06 5.21 18.47
CA LYS A 259 -1.29 5.00 17.92
C LYS A 259 -1.18 4.57 16.45
N ASP A 260 -2.24 3.93 15.96
CA ASP A 260 -2.28 3.38 14.61
C ASP A 260 -2.37 4.50 13.57
N VAL A 261 -3.15 5.54 13.88
CA VAL A 261 -3.34 6.71 13.01
C VAL A 261 -2.91 8.00 13.71
N GLY A 262 -2.22 8.89 13.00
CA GLY A 262 -1.87 10.23 13.46
C GLY A 262 -3.09 11.16 13.52
N ILE A 263 -3.71 11.43 12.37
CA ILE A 263 -4.96 12.19 12.28
C ILE A 263 -5.99 11.37 11.50
N PHE A 264 -7.03 10.93 12.19
CA PHE A 264 -8.17 10.24 11.61
C PHE A 264 -9.35 11.18 11.44
N VAL A 265 -10.02 11.14 10.30
CA VAL A 265 -11.14 11.98 9.92
C VAL A 265 -12.27 11.11 9.39
N ASP A 266 -13.41 11.11 10.06
CA ASP A 266 -14.52 10.22 9.75
C ASP A 266 -15.79 11.00 9.44
N ARG A 267 -16.32 10.85 8.22
CA ARG A 267 -17.57 11.49 7.76
C ARG A 267 -17.62 13.00 8.04
N ALA A 268 -16.53 13.72 7.78
CA ALA A 268 -16.37 15.13 8.12
C ALA A 268 -16.50 16.04 6.89
N ASP A 269 -17.69 16.10 6.32
CA ASP A 269 -17.93 16.83 5.07
C ASP A 269 -17.46 18.29 5.15
N GLY A 270 -16.75 18.73 4.11
CA GLY A 270 -16.13 20.05 4.04
C GLY A 270 -14.85 20.22 4.87
N PHE A 271 -14.19 19.14 5.33
CA PHE A 271 -13.00 19.23 6.18
C PHE A 271 -11.79 19.86 5.48
N VAL A 272 -11.03 20.66 6.22
CA VAL A 272 -9.77 21.26 5.73
C VAL A 272 -8.65 20.97 6.72
N LEU A 273 -7.55 20.38 6.23
CA LEU A 273 -6.28 20.24 6.95
C LEU A 273 -5.18 21.02 6.22
N ARG A 274 -4.44 21.86 6.96
CA ARG A 274 -3.42 22.70 6.32
C ARG A 274 -2.23 23.08 7.19
N ASN A 275 -1.06 23.23 6.57
CA ASN A 275 0.14 23.87 7.13
C ASN A 275 0.70 23.18 8.38
N LEU A 276 0.83 21.86 8.33
CA LEU A 276 1.39 21.05 9.41
C LEU A 276 2.09 19.79 8.89
N THR A 277 2.92 19.19 9.73
CA THR A 277 3.54 17.88 9.51
C THR A 277 2.89 16.86 10.43
N VAL A 278 2.61 15.66 9.94
CA VAL A 278 2.27 14.48 10.74
C VAL A 278 3.34 13.42 10.49
N ARG A 279 3.71 12.64 11.50
CA ARG A 279 4.77 11.62 11.34
C ARG A 279 4.69 10.48 12.34
N HIS A 280 5.27 9.35 11.93
CA HIS A 280 5.53 8.16 12.74
C HIS A 280 4.31 7.42 13.30
N ALA A 281 3.14 7.55 12.67
CA ALA A 281 2.02 6.68 13.01
C ALA A 281 2.36 5.21 12.69
N ARG A 282 1.78 4.26 13.42
CA ARG A 282 2.03 2.83 13.16
C ARG A 282 1.56 2.44 11.76
N GLU A 283 0.43 2.97 11.32
CA GLU A 283 -0.16 2.68 10.02
C GLU A 283 -0.20 3.95 9.18
N HIS A 284 -0.99 4.96 9.57
CA HIS A 284 -1.29 6.10 8.71
C HIS A 284 -1.06 7.43 9.39
N ASP A 285 -0.28 8.32 8.79
CA ASP A 285 -0.11 9.65 9.35
C ASP A 285 -1.42 10.45 9.25
N ILE A 286 -2.06 10.46 8.09
CA ILE A 286 -3.38 11.09 7.88
C ILE A 286 -4.31 10.06 7.24
N TYR A 287 -5.50 9.85 7.82
CA TYR A 287 -6.54 8.99 7.26
C TYR A 287 -7.89 9.69 7.26
N ILE A 288 -8.53 9.79 6.09
CA ILE A 288 -9.92 10.24 5.93
C ILE A 288 -10.79 9.15 5.31
N LEU A 289 -12.02 9.04 5.82
CA LEU A 289 -12.97 8.00 5.45
C LEU A 289 -14.38 8.58 5.27
N GLU A 290 -15.07 8.15 4.21
CA GLU A 290 -16.49 8.41 3.94
C GLU A 290 -16.87 9.90 3.98
N THR A 291 -16.03 10.78 3.42
CA THR A 291 -16.22 12.23 3.48
C THR A 291 -16.48 12.84 2.09
N ASP A 292 -17.47 13.74 2.01
CA ASP A 292 -17.69 14.57 0.82
C ASP A 292 -17.10 15.96 1.00
N GLY A 293 -16.17 16.31 0.12
CA GLY A 293 -15.49 17.59 0.12
C GLY A 293 -14.42 17.67 1.21
N TYR A 294 -13.16 17.54 0.83
CA TYR A 294 -12.05 17.83 1.74
C TYR A 294 -10.90 18.54 1.02
N VAL A 295 -10.09 19.27 1.79
CA VAL A 295 -8.83 19.85 1.31
C VAL A 295 -7.69 19.54 2.26
N PHE A 296 -6.66 18.87 1.75
CA PHE A 296 -5.35 18.79 2.38
C PHE A 296 -4.38 19.68 1.61
N ASP A 297 -3.85 20.71 2.25
CA ASP A 297 -2.98 21.69 1.59
C ASP A 297 -1.76 22.06 2.44
N LYS A 298 -0.57 22.13 1.83
CA LYS A 298 0.68 22.49 2.53
C LYS A 298 0.89 21.61 3.75
N PHE A 299 1.06 20.32 3.54
CA PHE A 299 1.25 19.39 4.64
C PHE A 299 2.38 18.43 4.32
N LYS A 300 2.89 17.79 5.37
CA LYS A 300 3.89 16.74 5.25
C LYS A 300 3.52 15.50 6.03
N THR A 301 3.89 14.35 5.47
CA THR A 301 3.77 13.04 6.13
C THR A 301 5.10 12.32 6.07
N PHE A 302 5.59 11.85 7.22
CA PHE A 302 6.92 11.28 7.33
C PHE A 302 6.93 9.97 8.11
N TYR A 303 7.46 8.94 7.47
CA TYR A 303 7.79 7.67 8.10
C TYR A 303 6.62 7.01 8.83
N ALA A 304 5.42 7.04 8.25
CA ALA A 304 4.33 6.16 8.66
C ALA A 304 4.68 4.69 8.37
N GLY A 305 4.19 3.75 9.19
CA GLY A 305 4.44 2.33 8.95
C GLY A 305 3.73 1.75 7.72
N SER A 306 2.65 2.38 7.27
CA SER A 306 1.96 2.08 6.01
C SER A 306 1.85 3.37 5.18
N TYR A 307 0.66 3.97 5.01
CA TYR A 307 0.47 5.17 4.19
C TYR A 307 0.84 6.49 4.88
N GLY A 308 1.43 7.43 4.13
CA GLY A 308 1.50 8.83 4.59
C GLY A 308 0.09 9.43 4.66
N VAL A 309 -0.65 9.36 3.54
CA VAL A 309 -2.06 9.74 3.47
C VAL A 309 -2.87 8.55 2.96
N LEU A 310 -3.89 8.15 3.72
CA LEU A 310 -4.96 7.24 3.31
C LEU A 310 -6.26 8.06 3.13
N THR A 311 -6.89 7.96 1.98
CA THR A 311 -8.28 8.41 1.80
C THR A 311 -9.08 7.25 1.22
N PHE A 312 -10.28 7.00 1.75
CA PHE A 312 -11.06 5.84 1.37
C PHE A 312 -12.53 6.20 1.17
N VAL A 313 -13.08 5.86 -0.01
CA VAL A 313 -14.46 6.17 -0.44
C VAL A 313 -14.85 7.64 -0.41
N GLU A 314 -13.90 8.51 -0.79
CA GLU A 314 -14.11 9.96 -0.80
C GLU A 314 -14.70 10.50 -2.12
N ASP A 315 -15.31 11.69 -2.02
CA ASP A 315 -15.71 12.51 -3.15
C ASP A 315 -15.41 14.01 -2.93
N HIS A 316 -15.32 14.77 -4.02
CA HIS A 316 -14.89 16.18 -4.04
C HIS A 316 -13.58 16.49 -3.28
N GLY A 317 -12.60 15.60 -3.37
CA GLY A 317 -11.32 15.69 -2.66
C GLY A 317 -10.25 16.54 -3.35
N LEU A 318 -9.44 17.26 -2.56
CA LEU A 318 -8.23 17.94 -3.05
C LEU A 318 -7.03 17.75 -2.11
N ILE A 319 -6.00 17.09 -2.61
CA ILE A 319 -4.69 16.96 -1.96
C ILE A 319 -3.69 17.80 -2.76
N GLN A 320 -3.04 18.78 -2.12
CA GLN A 320 -2.10 19.64 -2.83
C GLN A 320 -0.96 20.23 -2.00
N ASN A 321 0.08 20.68 -2.70
CA ASN A 321 1.23 21.37 -2.11
C ASN A 321 1.89 20.56 -0.98
N CYS A 322 2.05 19.25 -1.17
CA CYS A 322 2.43 18.34 -0.10
C CYS A 322 3.78 17.65 -0.32
N GLU A 323 4.35 17.12 0.76
CA GLU A 323 5.53 16.26 0.74
C GLU A 323 5.28 14.99 1.57
N ALA A 324 5.48 13.82 0.97
CA ALA A 324 5.25 12.54 1.63
C ALA A 324 6.47 11.63 1.46
N ALA A 325 7.12 11.24 2.56
CA ALA A 325 8.33 10.42 2.48
C ALA A 325 8.53 9.42 3.63
N GLY A 326 9.30 8.36 3.37
CA GLY A 326 9.67 7.35 4.38
C GLY A 326 8.57 6.34 4.70
N ASN A 327 7.45 6.35 3.98
CA ASN A 327 6.27 5.57 4.31
C ASN A 327 6.41 4.11 3.85
N GLY A 328 6.03 3.18 4.72
CA GLY A 328 6.21 1.74 4.50
C GLY A 328 5.36 1.20 3.35
N ASP A 329 4.20 1.78 3.10
CA ASP A 329 3.43 1.59 1.87
C ASP A 329 3.66 2.80 0.96
N SER A 330 2.64 3.66 0.82
CA SER A 330 2.64 4.73 -0.15
C SER A 330 2.55 6.12 0.47
N GLY A 331 3.23 7.09 -0.12
CA GLY A 331 3.16 8.47 0.35
C GLY A 331 1.74 9.05 0.29
N ILE A 332 1.00 8.76 -0.78
CA ILE A 332 -0.37 9.25 -1.01
C ILE A 332 -1.26 8.11 -1.53
N TYR A 333 -2.43 7.93 -0.94
CA TYR A 333 -3.40 6.91 -1.33
C TYR A 333 -4.83 7.45 -1.44
N PRO A 334 -5.36 7.69 -2.65
CA PRO A 334 -6.78 7.94 -2.87
C PRO A 334 -7.52 6.68 -3.35
N GLY A 335 -7.78 5.75 -2.44
CA GLY A 335 -8.45 4.49 -2.73
C GLY A 335 -9.97 4.58 -2.79
N ALA A 336 -10.58 3.70 -3.58
CA ALA A 336 -12.02 3.54 -3.70
C ALA A 336 -12.79 4.85 -3.96
N GLY A 337 -12.20 5.84 -4.62
CA GLY A 337 -12.83 7.14 -4.87
C GLY A 337 -14.16 7.01 -5.65
N ALA A 338 -15.07 7.96 -5.48
CA ALA A 338 -16.40 7.90 -6.11
C ALA A 338 -16.34 7.75 -7.65
N PRO A 339 -17.08 6.80 -8.27
CA PRO A 339 -17.05 6.54 -9.70
C PRO A 339 -17.84 7.59 -10.48
N THR A 340 -17.25 8.77 -10.65
CA THR A 340 -17.93 10.00 -11.09
C THR A 340 -17.60 10.44 -12.52
N LEU A 341 -16.71 9.71 -13.22
CA LEU A 341 -16.20 10.09 -14.54
C LEU A 341 -16.63 9.10 -15.63
N THR A 342 -15.92 7.98 -15.75
CA THR A 342 -16.23 6.87 -16.66
C THR A 342 -17.31 5.99 -16.04
N HIS A 343 -18.15 5.39 -16.88
CA HIS A 343 -19.26 4.47 -16.53
C HIS A 343 -20.10 4.82 -15.28
N ARG A 344 -20.11 6.10 -14.86
CA ARG A 344 -20.80 6.55 -13.67
C ARG A 344 -22.29 6.25 -13.74
N ASP A 345 -22.89 5.96 -12.59
CA ASP A 345 -24.34 5.97 -12.48
C ASP A 345 -24.84 7.40 -12.61
N VAL A 346 -25.41 7.74 -13.77
CA VAL A 346 -25.90 9.09 -14.05
C VAL A 346 -27.13 9.49 -13.23
N SER A 347 -27.80 8.53 -12.59
CA SER A 347 -28.90 8.81 -11.67
C SER A 347 -28.42 9.34 -10.32
N PHE A 348 -27.23 8.90 -9.89
CA PHE A 348 -26.59 9.33 -8.65
C PHE A 348 -25.56 10.44 -8.88
N TYR A 349 -24.72 10.30 -9.91
CA TYR A 349 -23.73 11.28 -10.36
C TYR A 349 -24.12 11.89 -11.73
N PRO A 350 -25.05 12.87 -11.78
CA PRO A 350 -25.54 13.40 -13.05
C PRO A 350 -24.47 14.11 -13.88
N THR A 351 -23.48 14.72 -13.22
CA THR A 351 -22.42 15.50 -13.87
C THR A 351 -21.10 14.75 -13.82
N ALA A 352 -20.45 14.60 -14.98
CA ALA A 352 -19.11 14.04 -15.06
C ALA A 352 -18.09 15.01 -14.44
N ARG A 353 -17.24 14.51 -13.55
CA ARG A 353 -16.14 15.27 -12.94
C ARG A 353 -15.08 14.32 -12.38
N TYR A 354 -13.99 14.88 -11.89
CA TYR A 354 -13.07 14.12 -11.06
C TYR A 354 -13.66 13.98 -9.66
N SER A 355 -13.52 12.80 -9.06
CA SER A 355 -13.89 12.57 -7.66
C SER A 355 -12.90 13.27 -6.74
N GLN A 356 -11.62 13.12 -7.05
CA GLN A 356 -10.52 13.63 -6.27
C GLN A 356 -9.44 14.23 -7.19
N THR A 357 -8.67 15.16 -6.66
CA THR A 357 -7.50 15.75 -7.33
C THR A 357 -6.27 15.71 -6.43
N VAL A 358 -5.16 15.19 -6.95
CA VAL A 358 -3.83 15.22 -6.33
C VAL A 358 -2.89 16.06 -7.18
N GLN A 359 -2.40 17.17 -6.65
CA GLN A 359 -1.57 18.09 -7.43
C GLN A 359 -0.47 18.78 -6.66
N TYR A 360 0.65 19.06 -7.35
CA TYR A 360 1.77 19.78 -6.77
C TYR A 360 2.28 19.11 -5.48
N CYS A 361 2.46 17.80 -5.49
CA CYS A 361 3.06 17.05 -4.39
C CYS A 361 4.40 16.41 -4.78
N ASP A 362 5.28 16.28 -3.80
CA ASP A 362 6.54 15.54 -3.90
C ASP A 362 6.42 14.28 -3.04
N SER A 363 6.26 13.13 -3.67
CA SER A 363 6.18 11.84 -2.95
C SER A 363 7.42 11.02 -3.25
N HIS A 364 8.25 10.81 -2.23
CA HIS A 364 9.59 10.26 -2.40
C HIS A 364 10.07 9.42 -1.25
N HIS A 365 11.07 8.57 -1.46
CA HIS A 365 11.66 7.76 -0.40
C HIS A 365 10.65 6.84 0.31
N ASN A 366 9.62 6.36 -0.41
CA ASN A 366 8.62 5.41 0.10
C ASN A 366 8.79 4.04 -0.58
N THR A 367 8.07 3.03 -0.11
CA THR A 367 7.89 1.81 -0.92
C THR A 367 7.10 2.13 -2.19
N GLY A 368 5.98 2.84 -2.07
CA GLY A 368 5.17 3.39 -3.16
C GLY A 368 5.11 4.93 -3.14
N GLY A 369 5.26 5.61 -4.26
CA GLY A 369 5.04 7.06 -4.30
C GLY A 369 3.55 7.43 -4.24
N PHE A 370 2.72 6.64 -4.90
CA PHE A 370 1.27 6.77 -4.94
C PHE A 370 0.67 5.38 -5.00
N SER A 371 -0.43 5.14 -4.30
CA SER A 371 -1.23 3.93 -4.45
C SER A 371 -2.72 4.28 -4.59
N GLY A 372 -3.52 3.45 -5.24
CA GLY A 372 -4.90 3.80 -5.58
C GLY A 372 -5.71 2.59 -5.98
N THR A 373 -5.94 1.68 -5.03
CA THR A 373 -6.81 0.51 -5.24
C THR A 373 -8.24 0.97 -5.46
N ASP A 374 -8.83 0.53 -6.57
CA ASP A 374 -10.15 0.97 -7.04
C ASP A 374 -10.33 2.50 -7.00
N SER A 375 -9.27 3.25 -7.25
CA SER A 375 -9.34 4.70 -7.36
C SER A 375 -10.06 5.10 -8.65
N HIS A 376 -11.25 5.69 -8.58
CA HIS A 376 -12.01 6.08 -9.77
C HIS A 376 -11.97 7.57 -10.07
N GLY A 377 -11.75 7.91 -11.34
CA GLY A 377 -11.92 9.30 -11.80
C GLY A 377 -11.04 10.31 -11.06
N THR A 378 -9.88 9.91 -10.56
CA THR A 378 -8.94 10.79 -9.87
C THR A 378 -8.08 11.54 -10.88
N LEU A 379 -7.90 12.85 -10.67
CA LEU A 379 -6.95 13.67 -11.43
C LEU A 379 -5.61 13.76 -10.68
N ILE A 380 -4.54 13.23 -11.28
CA ILE A 380 -3.19 13.26 -10.73
C ILE A 380 -2.32 14.12 -11.66
N GLN A 381 -1.93 15.32 -11.20
CA GLN A 381 -1.22 16.26 -12.07
C GLN A 381 -0.12 17.10 -11.41
N TYR A 382 0.94 17.40 -12.16
CA TYR A 382 2.02 18.28 -11.74
C TYR A 382 2.73 17.86 -10.43
N ASN A 383 2.79 16.54 -10.20
CA ASN A 383 3.48 15.93 -9.06
C ASN A 383 4.87 15.43 -9.44
N ASN A 384 5.71 15.23 -8.42
CA ASN A 384 6.99 14.54 -8.54
C ASN A 384 6.94 13.24 -7.73
N PHE A 385 7.17 12.11 -8.40
CA PHE A 385 7.30 10.79 -7.79
C PHE A 385 8.72 10.28 -8.02
N PHE A 386 9.55 10.31 -6.99
CA PHE A 386 10.97 10.00 -7.13
C PHE A 386 11.58 9.31 -5.92
N ASP A 387 12.71 8.63 -6.09
CA ASP A 387 13.38 7.92 -4.99
C ASP A 387 12.47 6.95 -4.23
N ASN A 388 11.40 6.44 -4.85
CA ASN A 388 10.58 5.37 -4.28
C ASN A 388 11.08 3.99 -4.76
N SER A 389 10.59 2.90 -4.18
CA SER A 389 10.75 1.57 -4.81
C SER A 389 9.88 1.48 -6.07
N LEU A 390 8.62 1.88 -5.97
CA LEU A 390 7.69 2.06 -7.08
C LEU A 390 7.13 3.49 -7.05
N GLY A 391 7.22 4.24 -8.15
CA GLY A 391 6.75 5.63 -8.17
C GLY A 391 5.23 5.76 -8.07
N PHE A 392 4.46 4.84 -8.67
CA PHE A 392 2.99 4.91 -8.70
C PHE A 392 2.37 3.53 -8.94
N THR A 393 1.34 3.19 -8.16
CA THR A 393 0.44 2.06 -8.37
C THR A 393 -1.02 2.48 -8.47
N THR A 394 -1.72 1.91 -9.43
CA THR A 394 -3.15 1.58 -9.26
C THR A 394 -3.24 0.08 -9.42
N ASP A 395 -3.70 -0.62 -8.39
CA ASP A 395 -3.90 -2.05 -8.43
C ASP A 395 -5.32 -2.47 -8.08
N VAL A 396 -5.68 -3.69 -8.47
CA VAL A 396 -6.99 -4.29 -8.17
C VAL A 396 -6.86 -5.67 -7.53
N PHE A 397 -5.63 -6.19 -7.35
CA PHE A 397 -5.42 -7.48 -6.68
C PHE A 397 -5.59 -7.38 -5.16
N THR A 398 -5.65 -6.16 -4.61
CA THR A 398 -6.05 -5.87 -3.23
C THR A 398 -7.51 -5.39 -3.10
N ALA A 399 -8.31 -5.48 -4.18
CA ALA A 399 -9.68 -4.95 -4.21
C ALA A 399 -10.67 -5.63 -3.26
N ALA A 400 -10.32 -6.77 -2.64
CA ALA A 400 -11.13 -7.30 -1.55
C ALA A 400 -11.19 -6.25 -0.42
N GLY A 401 -12.40 -5.84 -0.03
CA GLY A 401 -12.56 -4.72 0.90
C GLY A 401 -12.91 -3.38 0.25
N HIS A 402 -12.67 -3.22 -1.06
CA HIS A 402 -12.80 -1.97 -1.78
C HIS A 402 -14.06 -1.96 -2.65
N PRO A 403 -14.93 -0.95 -2.55
CA PRO A 403 -16.01 -0.77 -3.51
C PRO A 403 -15.48 -0.17 -4.81
N GLY A 404 -16.14 -0.51 -5.92
CA GLY A 404 -15.86 0.09 -7.23
C GLY A 404 -15.12 -0.81 -8.23
N PHE A 405 -14.69 -2.01 -7.83
CA PHE A 405 -14.02 -2.93 -8.76
C PHE A 405 -14.77 -3.10 -10.11
N PRO A 406 -14.07 -3.04 -11.25
CA PRO A 406 -12.63 -2.76 -11.41
C PRO A 406 -12.31 -1.25 -11.43
N GLN A 407 -11.14 -0.86 -10.90
CA GLN A 407 -10.57 0.49 -11.04
C GLN A 407 -10.72 1.08 -12.45
N GLU A 408 -11.21 2.32 -12.55
CA GLU A 408 -11.33 3.00 -13.84
C GLU A 408 -11.22 4.53 -13.84
N GLY A 409 -10.73 5.08 -14.97
CA GLY A 409 -10.94 6.47 -15.35
C GLY A 409 -9.99 7.51 -14.73
N ASN A 410 -8.86 7.10 -14.14
CA ASN A 410 -7.89 8.06 -13.63
C ASN A 410 -7.20 8.82 -14.75
N VAL A 411 -6.90 10.10 -14.52
CA VAL A 411 -6.14 10.96 -15.43
C VAL A 411 -4.82 11.34 -14.78
N ILE A 412 -3.74 10.74 -15.27
CA ILE A 412 -2.36 10.96 -14.82
C ILE A 412 -1.65 11.86 -15.84
N ARG A 413 -1.48 13.14 -15.55
CA ARG A 413 -0.92 14.09 -16.52
C ARG A 413 0.13 15.05 -16.00
N ASN A 414 1.12 15.36 -16.84
CA ASN A 414 2.15 16.37 -16.56
C ASN A 414 2.90 16.15 -15.23
N ASN A 415 3.08 14.88 -14.81
CA ASN A 415 3.88 14.51 -13.65
C ASN A 415 5.30 14.13 -14.05
N ASN A 416 6.22 14.15 -13.08
CA ASN A 416 7.56 13.62 -13.22
C ASN A 416 7.69 12.32 -12.41
N PHE A 417 8.08 11.23 -13.07
CA PHE A 417 8.39 9.94 -12.45
C PHE A 417 9.87 9.64 -12.67
N TYR A 418 10.70 9.72 -11.63
CA TYR A 418 12.13 9.59 -11.84
C TYR A 418 12.93 9.02 -10.69
N SER A 419 14.04 8.36 -11.03
CA SER A 419 14.98 7.84 -10.02
C SER A 419 14.30 6.97 -8.95
N ASN A 420 13.19 6.29 -9.27
CA ASN A 420 12.48 5.39 -8.35
C ASN A 420 13.25 4.07 -8.20
N ASN A 421 14.49 4.15 -7.70
CA ASN A 421 15.45 3.05 -7.58
C ASN A 421 15.82 2.74 -6.12
N PHE A 422 15.23 3.48 -5.18
CA PHE A 422 15.34 3.22 -3.75
C PHE A 422 14.84 1.81 -3.46
N ASN A 423 15.51 1.10 -2.55
CA ASN A 423 15.19 -0.28 -2.24
C ASN A 423 14.83 -0.44 -0.78
N ALA A 424 13.53 -0.34 -0.47
CA ALA A 424 13.02 -0.57 0.87
C ALA A 424 13.27 -2.01 1.37
N PHE A 425 13.47 -2.97 0.46
CA PHE A 425 13.75 -4.37 0.79
C PHE A 425 15.24 -4.62 1.10
N ALA A 426 16.11 -3.61 0.97
CA ALA A 426 17.52 -3.76 1.28
C ALA A 426 17.73 -3.87 2.81
N PRO A 427 18.65 -4.72 3.28
CA PRO A 427 19.01 -4.77 4.69
C PRO A 427 19.45 -3.39 5.20
N GLY A 428 18.88 -2.95 6.31
CA GLY A 428 19.19 -1.65 6.91
C GLY A 428 18.49 -0.46 6.28
N SER A 429 17.49 -0.67 5.41
CA SER A 429 16.59 0.40 5.01
C SER A 429 15.89 0.99 6.24
N ASP A 430 15.73 2.31 6.24
CA ASP A 430 14.93 3.09 7.18
C ASP A 430 13.44 3.11 6.80
N VAL A 431 13.07 2.47 5.70
CA VAL A 431 11.68 2.22 5.32
C VAL A 431 11.40 0.73 5.45
N ALA A 432 10.43 0.37 6.28
CA ALA A 432 9.97 -1.01 6.38
C ALA A 432 8.90 -1.25 5.31
N PRO A 433 9.16 -2.05 4.26
CA PRO A 433 8.20 -2.22 3.18
C PRO A 433 6.96 -2.96 3.69
N PHE A 434 5.81 -2.36 3.41
CA PHE A 434 4.48 -2.91 3.68
C PHE A 434 3.93 -3.63 2.44
N ILE A 435 4.29 -3.15 1.24
CA ILE A 435 3.87 -3.74 -0.04
C ILE A 435 5.03 -4.32 -0.84
N GLY A 436 4.72 -5.30 -1.69
CA GLY A 436 5.61 -5.77 -2.74
C GLY A 436 5.67 -4.76 -3.87
N ALA A 437 6.87 -4.40 -4.30
CA ALA A 437 7.07 -3.37 -5.33
C ALA A 437 8.18 -3.77 -6.32
N PRO A 438 8.02 -3.52 -7.64
CA PRO A 438 9.05 -3.70 -8.65
C PRO A 438 10.05 -2.54 -8.61
N VAL A 439 11.01 -2.62 -7.69
CA VAL A 439 12.06 -1.60 -7.50
C VAL A 439 12.63 -1.16 -8.85
N GLY A 440 12.71 0.16 -9.09
CA GLY A 440 13.20 0.72 -10.34
C GLY A 440 12.09 1.16 -11.31
N THR A 441 10.83 1.19 -10.89
CA THR A 441 9.67 1.43 -11.78
C THR A 441 9.03 2.79 -11.53
N GLY A 442 8.81 3.57 -12.58
CA GLY A 442 8.18 4.88 -12.48
C GLY A 442 6.68 4.81 -12.19
N LEU A 443 5.95 3.98 -12.94
CA LEU A 443 4.51 3.79 -12.78
C LEU A 443 4.11 2.38 -13.20
N TRP A 444 3.15 1.76 -12.52
CA TRP A 444 2.37 0.68 -13.11
C TRP A 444 0.86 0.97 -13.07
N LEU A 445 0.14 0.34 -13.99
CA LEU A 445 -1.31 0.17 -13.94
C LEU A 445 -1.57 -1.34 -13.91
N ALA A 446 -1.89 -1.86 -12.72
CA ALA A 446 -2.15 -3.26 -12.46
C ALA A 446 -3.67 -3.52 -12.50
N GLY A 447 -4.19 -3.73 -13.71
CA GLY A 447 -5.59 -4.05 -13.93
C GLY A 447 -6.55 -2.86 -14.12
N GLY A 448 -6.04 -1.63 -14.11
CA GLY A 448 -6.87 -0.43 -14.31
C GLY A 448 -7.46 -0.28 -15.71
N ASN A 449 -8.65 0.31 -15.80
CA ASN A 449 -9.38 0.57 -17.04
C ASN A 449 -9.51 2.07 -17.37
N ASP A 450 -9.64 2.39 -18.66
CA ASP A 450 -9.97 3.74 -19.15
C ASP A 450 -9.07 4.86 -18.62
N ASN A 451 -7.87 4.53 -18.12
CA ASN A 451 -6.96 5.52 -17.57
C ASN A 451 -6.29 6.32 -18.69
N VAL A 452 -6.01 7.58 -18.42
CA VAL A 452 -5.30 8.48 -19.33
C VAL A 452 -3.97 8.87 -18.73
N VAL A 453 -2.87 8.39 -19.31
CA VAL A 453 -1.50 8.74 -18.95
C VAL A 453 -0.93 9.67 -20.02
N GLN A 454 -0.89 10.97 -19.74
CA GLN A 454 -0.59 11.98 -20.76
C GLN A 454 0.45 13.04 -20.35
N GLY A 455 1.43 13.31 -21.23
CA GLY A 455 2.34 14.44 -21.05
C GLY A 455 3.27 14.32 -19.84
N ASN A 456 3.45 13.12 -19.29
CA ASN A 456 4.33 12.89 -18.16
C ASN A 456 5.79 12.70 -18.62
N HIS A 457 6.73 12.93 -17.70
CA HIS A 457 8.15 12.64 -17.90
C HIS A 457 8.56 11.41 -17.08
N PHE A 458 9.12 10.40 -17.75
CA PHE A 458 9.66 9.20 -17.11
C PHE A 458 11.15 9.10 -17.38
N TYR A 459 12.00 9.21 -16.37
CA TYR A 459 13.45 9.18 -16.57
C TYR A 459 14.22 8.60 -15.39
N ASP A 460 15.39 7.99 -15.63
CA ASP A 460 16.24 7.39 -14.60
C ASP A 460 15.55 6.31 -13.74
N ASN A 461 14.48 5.67 -14.23
CA ASN A 461 13.87 4.51 -13.57
C ASN A 461 14.53 3.23 -14.13
N TRP A 462 15.34 2.56 -13.33
CA TRP A 462 16.30 1.55 -13.83
C TRP A 462 15.64 0.23 -14.25
N ARG A 463 14.40 -0.03 -13.81
CA ARG A 463 13.58 -1.15 -14.28
C ARG A 463 12.79 -0.69 -15.49
N ARG A 464 11.81 0.18 -15.26
CA ARG A 464 10.77 0.53 -16.23
C ARG A 464 10.30 1.97 -16.04
N GLY A 465 10.01 2.65 -17.14
CA GLY A 465 9.25 3.90 -17.11
C GLY A 465 7.82 3.63 -16.67
N LEU A 466 7.10 2.83 -17.46
CA LEU A 466 5.70 2.48 -17.22
C LEU A 466 5.42 0.99 -17.46
N MET A 467 4.58 0.39 -16.60
CA MET A 467 4.01 -0.94 -16.77
C MET A 467 2.49 -0.89 -16.93
N LEU A 468 1.94 -1.70 -17.84
CA LEU A 468 0.51 -2.02 -17.91
C LEU A 468 0.37 -3.54 -17.89
N PHE A 469 -0.53 -4.07 -17.06
CA PHE A 469 -0.89 -5.48 -17.11
C PHE A 469 -2.30 -5.75 -16.62
N ALA A 470 -2.88 -6.85 -17.11
CA ALA A 470 -4.12 -7.40 -16.63
C ALA A 470 -3.93 -8.10 -15.28
N VAL A 471 -4.97 -8.02 -14.47
CA VAL A 471 -5.11 -8.79 -13.23
C VAL A 471 -6.35 -9.66 -13.43
N PRO A 472 -6.21 -10.96 -13.69
CA PRO A 472 -7.37 -11.83 -13.89
C PRO A 472 -8.29 -11.79 -12.67
N ASP A 473 -9.60 -11.76 -12.88
CA ASP A 473 -10.58 -11.71 -11.78
C ASP A 473 -10.40 -12.87 -10.78
N ALA A 474 -9.91 -14.03 -11.25
CA ALA A 474 -9.57 -15.17 -10.41
C ALA A 474 -8.50 -14.86 -9.33
N THR A 475 -7.66 -13.86 -9.54
CA THR A 475 -6.68 -13.37 -8.57
C THR A 475 -7.24 -12.25 -7.69
N VAL A 476 -8.49 -11.82 -7.90
CA VAL A 476 -9.14 -10.76 -7.14
C VAL A 476 -10.24 -11.34 -6.25
N CYS A 477 -11.24 -12.00 -6.83
CA CYS A 477 -12.34 -12.65 -6.10
C CYS A 477 -12.13 -14.17 -5.88
N GLY A 478 -10.90 -14.64 -6.07
CA GLY A 478 -10.51 -16.03 -5.85
C GLY A 478 -10.74 -16.94 -7.04
N PRO A 479 -10.22 -18.19 -7.01
CA PRO A 479 -9.62 -18.83 -5.85
C PRO A 479 -8.12 -18.54 -5.65
N VAL A 480 -7.47 -17.69 -6.46
CA VAL A 480 -5.99 -17.60 -6.45
C VAL A 480 -5.44 -16.75 -5.30
N LEU A 481 -6.02 -15.57 -5.04
CA LEU A 481 -5.66 -14.71 -3.89
C LEU A 481 -6.86 -14.30 -3.05
N GLY A 482 -8.01 -14.03 -3.69
CA GLY A 482 -9.24 -13.63 -3.00
C GLY A 482 -10.03 -14.78 -2.38
N ASP A 483 -10.96 -14.42 -1.49
CA ASP A 483 -11.91 -15.37 -0.91
C ASP A 483 -13.12 -15.58 -1.84
N THR A 484 -13.34 -16.82 -2.26
CA THR A 484 -14.54 -17.21 -3.04
C THR A 484 -15.86 -17.08 -2.28
N LYS A 485 -15.82 -16.90 -0.96
CA LYS A 485 -17.01 -16.80 -0.10
C LYS A 485 -17.53 -15.38 0.06
N THR A 486 -16.71 -14.37 -0.21
CA THR A 486 -17.10 -12.96 -0.10
C THR A 486 -17.23 -12.38 -1.51
N PRO A 487 -18.46 -12.13 -2.00
CA PRO A 487 -18.66 -11.60 -3.34
C PRO A 487 -18.03 -10.21 -3.48
N ILE A 488 -17.16 -10.03 -4.48
CA ILE A 488 -16.68 -8.71 -4.91
C ILE A 488 -17.58 -8.28 -6.08
N PRO A 489 -18.44 -7.25 -5.93
CA PRO A 489 -19.27 -6.76 -7.01
C PRO A 489 -18.43 -6.45 -8.26
N GLY A 490 -18.92 -6.83 -9.44
CA GLY A 490 -18.19 -6.64 -10.70
C GLY A 490 -17.10 -7.69 -11.00
N CYS A 491 -16.73 -8.54 -10.02
CA CYS A 491 -15.73 -9.60 -10.22
C CYS A 491 -16.39 -10.95 -10.50
N SER A 492 -15.83 -11.69 -11.47
CA SER A 492 -16.24 -13.07 -11.76
C SER A 492 -15.01 -13.95 -11.87
N VAL A 493 -14.93 -15.06 -11.13
CA VAL A 493 -13.77 -15.99 -11.15
C VAL A 493 -13.31 -16.40 -12.57
N LEU A 494 -14.24 -16.50 -13.53
CA LEU A 494 -13.94 -16.86 -14.93
C LEU A 494 -13.86 -15.64 -15.87
N GLY A 495 -13.97 -14.44 -15.31
CA GLY A 495 -13.96 -13.14 -15.97
C GLY A 495 -12.56 -12.59 -16.18
N ILE A 496 -12.47 -11.65 -17.11
CA ILE A 496 -11.33 -10.75 -17.29
C ILE A 496 -11.95 -9.36 -17.44
N SER A 497 -11.93 -8.61 -16.35
CA SER A 497 -12.56 -7.28 -16.28
C SER A 497 -11.56 -6.12 -16.31
N THR A 498 -10.27 -6.43 -16.39
CA THR A 498 -9.16 -5.50 -16.11
C THR A 498 -8.28 -5.19 -17.31
N SER A 499 -7.58 -4.05 -17.29
CA SER A 499 -6.60 -3.60 -18.31
C SER A 499 -7.20 -3.34 -19.70
N PHE A 500 -8.30 -2.58 -19.75
CA PHE A 500 -8.97 -2.16 -21.00
C PHE A 500 -8.90 -0.65 -21.23
N ARG A 501 -8.86 -0.26 -22.51
CA ARG A 501 -9.10 1.13 -22.98
C ARG A 501 -8.17 2.21 -22.41
N ASN A 502 -6.99 1.83 -21.90
CA ASN A 502 -6.02 2.78 -21.37
C ASN A 502 -5.33 3.58 -22.49
N LYS A 503 -5.02 4.84 -22.22
CA LYS A 503 -4.47 5.79 -23.20
C LYS A 503 -3.15 6.37 -22.72
N PHE A 504 -2.08 6.14 -23.47
CA PHE A 504 -0.73 6.60 -23.14
C PHE A 504 -0.23 7.55 -24.23
N SER A 505 -0.24 8.86 -23.98
CA SER A 505 0.06 9.83 -25.04
C SER A 505 0.97 10.97 -24.65
N GLY A 506 1.80 11.42 -25.59
CA GLY A 506 2.63 12.61 -25.39
C GLY A 506 3.64 12.52 -24.23
N ASN A 507 3.90 11.32 -23.70
CA ASN A 507 4.86 11.16 -22.61
C ASN A 507 6.30 11.26 -23.13
N VAL A 508 7.19 11.81 -22.31
CA VAL A 508 8.62 11.96 -22.60
C VAL A 508 9.39 10.90 -21.83
N MET A 509 10.10 10.04 -22.56
CA MET A 509 10.75 8.86 -22.00
C MET A 509 12.28 8.98 -22.05
N GLY A 510 12.94 8.76 -20.92
CA GLY A 510 14.39 8.76 -20.77
C GLY A 510 15.03 10.14 -20.83
N VAL A 511 14.26 11.22 -20.61
CA VAL A 511 14.74 12.60 -20.69
C VAL A 511 14.18 13.42 -19.51
N ALA A 512 15.08 14.01 -18.72
CA ALA A 512 14.69 14.94 -17.66
C ALA A 512 14.14 16.26 -18.25
N PRO A 513 13.31 17.04 -17.54
CA PRO A 513 12.73 18.28 -18.05
C PRO A 513 13.73 19.31 -18.63
N GLY A 514 14.99 19.27 -18.21
CA GLY A 514 16.08 20.09 -18.78
C GLY A 514 16.71 19.57 -20.08
N GLY A 515 16.15 18.53 -20.70
CA GLY A 515 16.64 17.93 -21.95
C GLY A 515 17.78 16.92 -21.77
N VAL A 516 18.26 16.71 -20.54
CA VAL A 516 19.34 15.76 -20.24
C VAL A 516 18.83 14.33 -20.37
N ALA A 517 19.51 13.53 -21.20
CA ALA A 517 19.21 12.11 -21.33
C ALA A 517 19.51 11.36 -20.02
N LYS A 518 18.47 10.74 -19.47
CA LYS A 518 18.49 9.90 -18.28
C LYS A 518 17.63 8.67 -18.56
N PRO A 519 18.16 7.67 -19.27
CA PRO A 519 17.36 6.56 -19.80
C PRO A 519 16.69 5.74 -18.69
N ASN A 520 15.48 5.25 -18.96
CA ASN A 520 14.88 4.18 -18.19
C ASN A 520 15.50 2.83 -18.60
N GLY A 521 15.26 1.77 -17.82
CA GLY A 521 15.61 0.40 -18.24
C GLY A 521 14.82 -0.05 -19.48
N THR A 522 13.50 0.12 -19.43
CA THR A 522 12.58 0.00 -20.57
C THR A 522 11.50 1.07 -20.43
N ASP A 523 11.15 1.78 -21.50
CA ASP A 523 10.20 2.90 -21.38
C ASP A 523 8.78 2.40 -21.13
N PHE A 524 8.28 1.48 -21.94
CA PHE A 524 6.98 0.85 -21.76
C PHE A 524 7.08 -0.66 -21.67
N TRP A 525 6.41 -1.23 -20.68
CA TRP A 525 6.25 -2.67 -20.53
C TRP A 525 4.76 -2.99 -20.50
N TRP A 526 4.32 -3.88 -21.39
CA TRP A 526 2.94 -4.34 -21.48
C TRP A 526 2.92 -5.85 -21.57
N ASP A 527 2.10 -6.50 -20.74
CA ASP A 527 1.85 -7.94 -20.81
C ASP A 527 1.11 -8.35 -22.10
N SER A 528 0.42 -7.40 -22.72
CA SER A 528 -0.43 -7.61 -23.89
C SER A 528 -1.48 -8.69 -23.64
N PHE A 529 -2.03 -8.78 -22.42
CA PHE A 529 -2.88 -9.91 -22.02
C PHE A 529 -3.92 -10.27 -23.09
N PRO A 530 -4.01 -11.56 -23.50
CA PRO A 530 -4.97 -11.97 -24.51
C PRO A 530 -6.38 -11.53 -24.15
N THR A 531 -7.14 -10.99 -25.11
CA THR A 531 -8.49 -10.41 -24.96
C THR A 531 -8.56 -8.97 -24.44
N ASN A 532 -7.50 -8.40 -23.87
CA ASN A 532 -7.48 -6.96 -23.61
C ASN A 532 -7.64 -6.18 -24.92
N THR A 533 -8.43 -5.12 -24.89
CA THR A 533 -8.66 -4.27 -26.07
C THR A 533 -8.63 -2.80 -25.71
N GLY A 534 -8.37 -1.95 -26.69
CA GLY A 534 -8.47 -0.49 -26.54
C GLY A 534 -7.27 0.19 -25.88
N ASN A 535 -6.22 -0.54 -25.49
CA ASN A 535 -5.02 0.07 -24.93
C ASN A 535 -4.19 0.72 -26.05
N CYS A 536 -3.92 2.03 -25.98
CA CYS A 536 -3.36 2.78 -27.10
C CYS A 536 -2.19 3.68 -26.70
N TRP A 537 -1.15 3.73 -27.55
CA TRP A 537 0.07 4.51 -27.34
C TRP A 537 0.37 5.42 -28.55
N TRP A 538 0.43 6.74 -28.37
CA TRP A 538 0.75 7.65 -29.47
C TRP A 538 1.45 8.93 -29.03
N GLY A 539 2.25 9.52 -29.91
CA GLY A 539 2.94 10.78 -29.64
C GLY A 539 3.96 10.73 -28.48
N ASN A 540 4.30 9.55 -27.94
CA ASN A 540 5.33 9.41 -26.92
C ASN A 540 6.72 9.60 -27.57
N THR A 541 7.60 10.32 -26.89
CA THR A 541 8.92 10.70 -27.42
C THR A 541 10.05 10.14 -26.54
N ALA A 542 11.23 9.97 -27.13
CA ALA A 542 12.45 9.58 -26.44
C ALA A 542 13.54 10.65 -26.60
N ALA A 543 14.71 10.43 -26.00
CA ALA A 543 15.88 11.28 -26.22
C ALA A 543 16.22 11.45 -27.71
N ALA A 544 16.81 12.60 -28.07
CA ALA A 544 17.19 12.88 -29.46
C ALA A 544 18.05 11.75 -30.05
N GLY A 545 17.68 11.26 -31.24
CA GLY A 545 18.34 10.14 -31.91
C GLY A 545 18.05 8.75 -31.31
N LYS A 546 17.14 8.64 -30.33
CA LYS A 546 16.67 7.39 -29.74
C LYS A 546 15.21 7.13 -30.09
N LYS A 547 14.78 5.89 -29.88
CA LYS A 547 13.37 5.47 -29.97
C LYS A 547 12.90 5.05 -28.59
N VAL A 548 11.60 5.19 -28.36
CA VAL A 548 10.94 4.63 -27.18
C VAL A 548 11.18 3.12 -27.16
N THR A 549 11.62 2.61 -26.01
CA THR A 549 11.94 1.19 -25.80
C THR A 549 10.75 0.44 -25.21
N THR A 550 10.51 -0.78 -25.68
CA THR A 550 9.33 -1.56 -25.30
C THR A 550 9.64 -3.06 -25.22
N ASN A 551 8.86 -3.82 -24.46
CA ASN A 551 8.93 -5.30 -24.42
C ASN A 551 8.08 -5.98 -25.50
N GLY A 552 7.44 -5.22 -26.40
CA GLY A 552 6.51 -5.69 -27.42
C GLY A 552 5.97 -4.58 -28.32
N LEU A 553 5.10 -4.91 -29.27
CA LEU A 553 4.45 -3.92 -30.12
C LEU A 553 3.40 -3.13 -29.34
N LEU A 554 3.43 -1.79 -29.46
CA LEU A 554 2.45 -0.89 -28.85
C LEU A 554 1.47 -0.36 -29.91
N PRO A 555 0.17 -0.68 -29.82
CA PRO A 555 -0.84 -0.21 -30.77
C PRO A 555 -1.02 1.31 -30.74
N ASN A 556 -0.92 1.96 -31.90
CA ASN A 556 -1.15 3.40 -32.02
C ASN A 556 -2.64 3.80 -32.04
N CYS A 557 -3.51 2.91 -32.53
CA CYS A 557 -4.96 3.13 -32.63
C CYS A 557 -5.36 4.39 -33.43
N ALA A 558 -4.65 4.72 -34.51
CA ALA A 558 -4.85 5.96 -35.27
C ALA A 558 -4.83 7.20 -34.34
N ASN A 559 -3.76 7.33 -33.57
CA ASN A 559 -3.59 8.35 -32.51
C ASN A 559 -4.72 8.30 -31.47
N GLY A 560 -5.07 7.10 -31.04
CA GLY A 560 -6.12 6.85 -30.04
C GLY A 560 -7.56 6.99 -30.52
N THR A 561 -7.81 7.32 -31.80
CA THR A 561 -9.17 7.51 -32.35
C THR A 561 -9.90 6.21 -32.70
N LEU A 562 -9.16 5.11 -32.90
CA LEU A 562 -9.69 3.78 -33.22
C LEU A 562 -9.24 2.73 -32.19
N PRO A 563 -9.67 2.82 -30.91
CA PRO A 563 -9.23 1.90 -29.86
C PRO A 563 -9.53 0.43 -30.16
N ALA A 564 -10.60 0.15 -30.92
CA ALA A 564 -10.97 -1.21 -31.31
C ALA A 564 -9.89 -1.96 -32.13
N THR A 565 -8.91 -1.26 -32.70
CA THR A 565 -7.80 -1.91 -33.42
C THR A 565 -6.69 -2.42 -32.50
N SER A 566 -6.72 -2.07 -31.20
CA SER A 566 -5.79 -2.58 -30.21
C SER A 566 -6.34 -3.84 -29.60
N ILE A 567 -5.61 -4.94 -29.78
CA ILE A 567 -5.95 -6.26 -29.25
C ILE A 567 -4.68 -6.82 -28.62
N GLY A 568 -4.77 -7.26 -27.37
CA GLY A 568 -3.72 -8.00 -26.69
C GLY A 568 -3.58 -9.41 -27.26
N LEU A 569 -2.36 -9.79 -27.63
CA LEU A 569 -2.04 -11.10 -28.22
C LEU A 569 -1.20 -11.98 -27.27
N GLY A 570 -0.87 -11.46 -26.10
CA GLY A 570 -0.07 -12.08 -25.05
C GLY A 570 1.44 -11.86 -25.22
N ASN A 571 2.14 -11.79 -24.09
CA ASN A 571 3.60 -11.80 -24.02
C ASN A 571 4.08 -12.81 -22.97
N VAL A 572 4.50 -13.99 -23.41
CA VAL A 572 4.88 -15.10 -22.53
C VAL A 572 5.96 -14.74 -21.52
N LEU A 573 6.92 -13.87 -21.87
CA LEU A 573 7.95 -13.46 -20.92
C LEU A 573 7.40 -12.53 -19.85
N ALA A 574 6.48 -11.64 -20.23
CA ALA A 574 5.82 -10.74 -19.30
C ALA A 574 4.88 -11.51 -18.34
N GLU A 575 4.07 -12.42 -18.87
CA GLU A 575 3.20 -13.29 -18.07
C GLU A 575 4.01 -14.17 -17.11
N ALA A 576 5.11 -14.76 -17.60
CA ALA A 576 5.97 -15.58 -16.76
C ALA A 576 6.59 -14.77 -15.61
N GLU A 577 6.95 -13.51 -15.84
CA GLU A 577 7.41 -12.62 -14.77
C GLU A 577 6.31 -12.34 -13.73
N LEU A 578 5.11 -11.98 -14.17
CA LEU A 578 3.98 -11.68 -13.28
C LEU A 578 3.61 -12.90 -12.42
N VAL A 579 3.44 -14.07 -13.04
CA VAL A 579 3.11 -15.31 -12.34
C VAL A 579 4.22 -15.74 -11.40
N ALA A 580 5.48 -15.63 -11.82
CA ALA A 580 6.61 -15.98 -10.96
C ALA A 580 6.76 -15.04 -9.76
N CYS A 581 6.45 -13.75 -9.93
CA CYS A 581 6.40 -12.81 -8.83
C CYS A 581 5.24 -13.09 -7.87
N LEU A 582 4.05 -13.38 -8.40
CA LEU A 582 2.91 -13.82 -7.60
C LEU A 582 3.24 -15.06 -6.76
N ALA A 583 3.77 -16.10 -7.42
CA ALA A 583 4.21 -17.33 -6.74
C ALA A 583 5.33 -17.05 -5.73
N GLY A 584 6.26 -16.14 -6.05
CA GLY A 584 7.34 -15.74 -5.16
C GLY A 584 6.83 -15.15 -3.85
N TYR A 585 5.80 -14.31 -3.89
CA TYR A 585 5.14 -13.76 -2.69
C TYR A 585 4.43 -14.83 -1.87
N GLN A 586 3.78 -15.80 -2.53
CA GLN A 586 3.11 -16.92 -1.85
C GLN A 586 4.09 -17.88 -1.17
N VAL A 587 5.23 -18.17 -1.81
CA VAL A 587 6.19 -19.19 -1.33
C VAL A 587 7.13 -18.65 -0.25
N SER A 588 7.58 -17.40 -0.36
CA SER A 588 8.63 -16.83 0.50
C SER A 588 8.18 -15.64 1.34
N GLY A 589 6.86 -15.37 1.35
CA GLY A 589 6.25 -14.32 2.14
C GLY A 589 6.19 -12.97 1.41
N TYR A 590 5.03 -12.33 1.53
CA TYR A 590 4.86 -10.91 1.22
C TYR A 590 5.47 -10.07 2.35
N PRO A 591 6.10 -8.91 2.08
CA PRO A 591 6.23 -8.23 0.78
C PRO A 591 7.55 -8.50 0.03
N ASN A 592 8.45 -9.32 0.57
CA ASN A 592 9.80 -9.51 0.02
C ASN A 592 9.85 -10.42 -1.22
N GLY A 593 8.97 -11.43 -1.26
CA GLY A 593 8.92 -12.43 -2.33
C GLY A 593 10.17 -13.32 -2.40
N ASN A 594 10.23 -14.16 -3.42
CA ASN A 594 11.35 -15.07 -3.65
C ASN A 594 12.32 -14.51 -4.71
N GLY A 595 13.54 -14.16 -4.31
CA GLY A 595 14.56 -13.57 -5.19
C GLY A 595 14.99 -14.43 -6.39
N THR A 596 14.73 -15.74 -6.35
CA THR A 596 15.09 -16.69 -7.43
C THR A 596 14.10 -16.66 -8.59
N ILE A 597 12.84 -16.32 -8.34
CA ILE A 597 11.78 -16.28 -9.36
C ILE A 597 11.16 -14.89 -9.52
N CYS A 598 11.38 -14.00 -8.55
CA CYS A 598 10.94 -12.61 -8.59
C CYS A 598 12.09 -11.66 -8.29
N SER A 599 12.39 -10.78 -9.25
CA SER A 599 13.43 -9.76 -9.07
C SER A 599 12.91 -8.45 -8.50
N TRP A 600 11.61 -8.32 -8.23
CA TRP A 600 10.97 -7.03 -7.92
C TRP A 600 11.55 -6.36 -6.67
N SER A 601 11.94 -7.11 -5.64
CA SER A 601 12.60 -6.59 -4.43
C SER A 601 14.08 -6.21 -4.60
N LYS A 602 14.57 -6.11 -5.84
CA LYS A 602 15.97 -5.77 -6.15
C LYS A 602 16.05 -4.57 -7.08
N THR A 603 16.93 -3.62 -6.75
CA THR A 603 17.32 -2.53 -7.64
C THR A 603 18.01 -3.10 -8.89
N PRO A 604 17.51 -2.84 -10.10
CA PRO A 604 18.14 -3.29 -11.34
C PRO A 604 19.47 -2.60 -11.61
N ALA A 605 20.28 -3.17 -12.50
CA ALA A 605 21.46 -2.48 -13.00
C ALA A 605 21.11 -1.14 -13.68
N LYS A 606 21.86 -0.09 -13.35
CA LYS A 606 21.68 1.24 -13.95
C LYS A 606 21.81 1.19 -15.47
N PRO A 607 20.87 1.76 -16.24
CA PRO A 607 20.96 1.87 -17.70
C PRO A 607 22.29 2.51 -18.15
N GLY A 608 22.90 1.93 -19.19
CA GLY A 608 24.22 2.34 -19.68
C GLY A 608 25.42 1.78 -18.91
N SER A 609 25.21 1.03 -17.82
CA SER A 609 26.28 0.30 -17.14
C SER A 609 26.64 -1.02 -17.85
N ALA A 610 27.82 -1.57 -17.56
CA ALA A 610 28.23 -2.89 -18.05
C ALA A 610 27.28 -4.00 -17.57
N SER A 611 26.72 -3.89 -16.37
CA SER A 611 25.72 -4.84 -15.85
C SER A 611 24.40 -4.76 -16.62
N ALA A 612 23.95 -3.56 -17.01
CA ALA A 612 22.77 -3.42 -17.86
C ALA A 612 23.01 -3.96 -19.28
N ALA A 613 24.22 -3.78 -19.84
CA ALA A 613 24.60 -4.39 -21.11
C ALA A 613 24.57 -5.92 -21.03
N ARG A 614 25.08 -6.51 -19.93
CA ARG A 614 25.00 -7.96 -19.69
C ARG A 614 23.55 -8.45 -19.63
N MET A 615 22.70 -7.79 -18.85
CA MET A 615 21.26 -8.09 -18.75
C MET A 615 20.57 -8.06 -20.12
N ALA A 616 20.89 -7.07 -20.96
CA ALA A 616 20.36 -6.99 -22.33
C ALA A 616 20.83 -8.13 -23.25
N THR A 617 22.06 -8.65 -23.05
CA THR A 617 22.61 -9.76 -23.85
C THR A 617 22.18 -11.14 -23.37
N SER A 618 22.09 -11.38 -22.05
CA SER A 618 21.76 -12.69 -21.48
C SER A 618 20.26 -12.91 -21.30
N GLY A 619 19.48 -11.84 -21.18
CA GLY A 619 18.07 -11.91 -20.78
C GLY A 619 17.87 -12.32 -19.33
N GLU A 620 18.93 -12.36 -18.53
CA GLU A 620 18.89 -12.62 -17.09
C GLU A 620 18.92 -11.29 -16.32
N PHE A 621 18.13 -11.21 -15.26
CA PHE A 621 18.12 -10.03 -14.40
C PHE A 621 19.47 -9.85 -13.69
N VAL A 622 20.02 -8.64 -13.74
CA VAL A 622 21.23 -8.27 -13.00
C VAL A 622 20.90 -7.09 -12.10
N ALA A 623 21.10 -7.24 -10.79
CA ALA A 623 20.91 -6.20 -9.81
C ALA A 623 22.03 -5.14 -9.89
N SER A 624 21.80 -3.98 -9.27
CA SER A 624 22.77 -2.86 -9.22
C SER A 624 24.08 -3.22 -8.52
N ASP A 625 24.03 -4.15 -7.57
CA ASP A 625 25.21 -4.69 -6.87
C ASP A 625 25.95 -5.78 -7.68
N GLY A 626 25.47 -6.11 -8.89
CA GLY A 626 26.05 -7.11 -9.77
C GLY A 626 25.61 -8.55 -9.49
N THR A 627 24.74 -8.77 -8.50
CA THR A 627 24.16 -10.10 -8.25
C THR A 627 23.12 -10.46 -9.31
N SER A 628 23.09 -11.74 -9.69
CA SER A 628 22.04 -12.33 -10.52
C SER A 628 21.49 -13.52 -9.74
N GLN A 629 20.25 -13.43 -9.29
CA GLN A 629 19.57 -14.54 -8.59
C GLN A 629 18.31 -15.00 -9.31
N THR A 630 17.72 -14.15 -10.17
CA THR A 630 16.45 -14.46 -10.82
C THR A 630 16.66 -15.20 -12.13
N SER A 631 16.04 -16.37 -12.25
CA SER A 631 16.15 -17.23 -13.42
C SER A 631 14.93 -17.09 -14.33
N THR A 632 15.12 -16.57 -15.54
CA THR A 632 14.09 -16.52 -16.59
C THR A 632 13.55 -17.92 -16.92
N TYR A 633 14.39 -18.95 -16.77
CA TYR A 633 13.96 -20.34 -16.89
C TYR A 633 13.01 -20.74 -15.74
N ALA A 634 13.36 -20.43 -14.50
CA ALA A 634 12.52 -20.74 -13.34
C ALA A 634 11.18 -19.98 -13.39
N GLN A 635 11.17 -18.74 -13.91
CA GLN A 635 9.93 -17.99 -14.15
C GLN A 635 9.01 -18.70 -15.15
N LYS A 636 9.57 -19.14 -16.29
CA LYS A 636 8.82 -19.92 -17.29
C LYS A 636 8.31 -21.24 -16.72
N GLN A 637 9.08 -21.90 -15.86
CA GLN A 637 8.63 -23.12 -15.19
C GLN A 637 7.47 -22.84 -14.23
N ALA A 638 7.56 -21.82 -13.38
CA ALA A 638 6.47 -21.44 -12.48
C ALA A 638 5.17 -21.14 -13.26
N PHE A 639 5.29 -20.47 -14.42
CA PHE A 639 4.16 -20.23 -15.31
C PHE A 639 3.59 -21.52 -15.92
N ALA A 640 4.44 -22.41 -16.41
CA ALA A 640 4.01 -23.71 -16.96
C ALA A 640 3.34 -24.59 -15.89
N GLU A 641 3.85 -24.59 -14.66
CA GLU A 641 3.28 -25.31 -13.53
C GLU A 641 1.91 -24.75 -13.12
N LEU A 642 1.73 -23.42 -13.10
CA LEU A 642 0.43 -22.80 -12.87
C LEU A 642 -0.58 -23.21 -13.96
N CYS A 643 -0.18 -23.16 -15.22
CA CYS A 643 -1.05 -23.53 -16.33
C CYS A 643 -1.36 -25.03 -16.40
N ALA A 644 -0.48 -25.89 -15.89
CA ALA A 644 -0.72 -27.33 -15.79
C ALA A 644 -1.63 -27.71 -14.61
N SER A 645 -1.75 -26.83 -13.61
CA SER A 645 -2.44 -27.15 -12.35
C SER A 645 -3.89 -26.69 -12.30
N ALA A 646 -4.28 -25.61 -12.98
CA ALA A 646 -5.62 -25.03 -12.82
C ALA A 646 -6.52 -25.17 -14.06
N GLU A 647 -7.52 -26.06 -14.00
CA GLU A 647 -8.59 -26.16 -15.01
C GLU A 647 -9.40 -24.84 -15.14
N THR A 648 -9.50 -24.07 -14.05
CA THR A 648 -10.20 -22.77 -14.00
C THR A 648 -9.42 -21.61 -14.63
N LEU A 649 -8.10 -21.74 -14.85
CA LEU A 649 -7.26 -20.72 -15.50
C LEU A 649 -7.14 -20.92 -17.02
N SER A 650 -8.01 -21.74 -17.61
CA SER A 650 -7.99 -22.04 -19.05
C SER A 650 -8.00 -20.79 -19.93
N ARG A 651 -8.65 -19.68 -19.53
CA ARG A 651 -8.62 -18.43 -20.31
C ARG A 651 -7.28 -17.70 -20.27
N THR A 652 -6.60 -17.73 -19.12
CA THR A 652 -5.25 -17.17 -18.95
C THR A 652 -4.21 -18.00 -19.70
N CYS A 653 -4.34 -19.32 -19.65
CA CYS A 653 -3.31 -20.25 -20.15
C CYS A 653 -3.55 -20.77 -21.58
N ALA A 654 -4.79 -20.88 -22.05
CA ALA A 654 -5.11 -21.39 -23.39
C ALA A 654 -4.44 -20.61 -24.53
N PRO A 655 -4.36 -19.26 -24.49
CA PRO A 655 -3.65 -18.49 -25.52
C PRO A 655 -2.17 -18.88 -25.65
N PHE A 656 -1.58 -19.43 -24.58
CA PHE A 656 -0.17 -19.81 -24.53
C PHE A 656 0.05 -21.33 -24.64
N ALA A 657 -0.99 -22.15 -24.78
CA ALA A 657 -0.91 -23.61 -24.73
C ALA A 657 0.07 -24.21 -25.75
N THR A 658 0.11 -23.69 -26.98
CA THR A 658 1.06 -24.13 -28.02
C THR A 658 2.51 -23.79 -27.68
N ILE A 659 2.76 -22.66 -27.00
CA ILE A 659 4.11 -22.25 -26.58
C ILE A 659 4.54 -23.05 -25.34
N LEU A 660 3.62 -23.22 -24.38
CA LEU A 660 3.83 -24.00 -23.15
C LEU A 660 4.12 -25.48 -23.44
N ASN A 661 3.42 -26.08 -24.41
CA ASN A 661 3.67 -27.46 -24.85
C ASN A 661 5.09 -27.66 -25.43
N ASN A 662 5.65 -26.63 -26.06
CA ASN A 662 7.04 -26.66 -26.56
C ASN A 662 8.07 -26.44 -25.45
N LEU A 663 7.72 -25.71 -24.39
CA LEU A 663 8.56 -25.55 -23.19
C LEU A 663 8.59 -26.83 -22.34
N GLY A 664 7.50 -27.62 -22.35
CA GLY A 664 7.42 -28.93 -21.71
C GLY A 664 8.42 -29.97 -22.23
N TRP A 665 8.91 -29.83 -23.48
CA TRP A 665 9.96 -30.70 -24.04
C TRP A 665 11.36 -30.37 -23.52
N VAL A 666 11.59 -29.13 -23.05
CA VAL A 666 12.88 -28.72 -22.43
C VAL A 666 13.00 -29.24 -20.99
N ALA A 667 11.88 -29.62 -20.36
CA ALA A 667 11.89 -30.34 -19.08
C ALA A 667 12.53 -31.75 -19.19
N ALA A 668 12.65 -32.32 -20.40
CA ALA A 668 13.31 -33.61 -20.62
C ALA A 668 14.85 -33.51 -20.71
N THR A 669 15.40 -32.32 -20.99
CA THR A 669 16.86 -32.08 -21.09
C THR A 669 17.47 -31.44 -19.85
N LEU A 670 16.66 -31.10 -18.85
CA LEU A 670 17.14 -30.68 -17.55
C LEU A 670 16.81 -31.76 -16.53
N GLN A 671 17.80 -32.62 -16.27
CA GLN A 671 17.86 -33.28 -14.97
C GLN A 671 17.72 -32.21 -13.88
N PRO A 672 16.96 -32.46 -12.80
CA PRO A 672 16.99 -31.59 -11.65
C PRO A 672 18.46 -31.34 -11.30
N GLN A 673 18.84 -30.07 -11.13
CA GLN A 673 20.06 -29.74 -10.40
C GLN A 673 20.02 -30.60 -9.14
N PRO A 674 21.01 -31.49 -8.92
CA PRO A 674 21.05 -32.26 -7.69
C PRO A 674 21.00 -31.24 -6.56
N ALA A 675 20.07 -31.45 -5.63
CA ALA A 675 20.07 -30.74 -4.37
C ALA A 675 21.51 -30.74 -3.86
N ASP A 676 22.00 -29.55 -3.50
CA ASP A 676 23.35 -29.32 -3.01
C ASP A 676 23.84 -30.52 -2.17
N THR A 677 24.73 -31.32 -2.75
CA THR A 677 25.17 -32.62 -2.23
C THR A 677 26.11 -32.50 -1.04
N THR A 678 26.10 -31.39 -0.33
CA THR A 678 26.79 -31.27 0.96
C THR A 678 25.77 -31.29 2.09
N THR A 679 25.14 -32.43 2.35
CA THR A 679 24.79 -32.82 3.73
C THR A 679 24.54 -34.32 3.81
N ALA A 680 25.29 -34.99 4.68
CA ALA A 680 25.25 -36.44 4.86
C ALA A 680 23.86 -36.93 5.31
N ALA A 681 23.40 -38.04 4.74
CA ALA A 681 22.23 -38.76 5.22
C ALA A 681 22.48 -39.29 6.64
N VAL A 682 21.77 -38.77 7.65
CA VAL A 682 21.95 -39.19 9.04
C VAL A 682 21.20 -40.49 9.32
N THR A 683 21.97 -41.55 9.58
CA THR A 683 21.54 -42.89 9.99
C THR A 683 21.13 -42.92 11.46
N THR A 684 19.90 -42.50 11.80
CA THR A 684 19.37 -42.71 13.16
C THR A 684 18.07 -43.53 13.14
N ARG A 685 18.15 -44.80 13.56
CA ARG A 685 17.01 -45.74 13.55
C ARG A 685 16.22 -45.83 14.86
N LYS A 686 16.66 -45.18 15.96
CA LYS A 686 15.98 -45.30 17.28
C LYS A 686 14.73 -44.40 17.35
N PRO A 687 13.71 -44.73 18.17
CA PRO A 687 12.55 -43.86 18.38
C PRO A 687 12.90 -42.45 18.87
N LEU A 688 12.15 -41.43 18.45
CA LEU A 688 12.39 -40.02 18.82
C LEU A 688 12.35 -39.76 20.33
N GLY A 689 11.58 -40.56 21.08
CA GLY A 689 11.52 -40.47 22.53
C GLY A 689 12.81 -40.84 23.28
N LEU A 690 13.79 -41.43 22.59
CA LEU A 690 15.08 -41.81 23.19
C LEU A 690 16.18 -40.77 22.96
N TYR A 691 15.89 -39.68 22.23
CA TYR A 691 16.84 -38.60 21.98
C TYR A 691 16.57 -37.45 22.94
N THR A 692 17.51 -37.23 23.86
CA THR A 692 17.39 -36.27 24.94
C THR A 692 18.43 -35.15 24.82
N CYS A 693 18.30 -34.12 25.66
CA CYS A 693 19.33 -33.08 25.78
C CYS A 693 20.71 -33.63 26.17
N GLU A 694 20.79 -34.75 26.89
CA GLU A 694 22.07 -35.43 27.15
C GLU A 694 22.70 -35.97 25.87
N TRP A 695 21.89 -36.58 25.00
CA TRP A 695 22.35 -37.00 23.68
C TRP A 695 22.74 -35.80 22.82
N TRP A 696 21.95 -34.72 22.83
CA TRP A 696 22.23 -33.49 22.07
C TRP A 696 23.59 -32.89 22.41
N ARG A 697 23.96 -32.84 23.69
CA ARG A 697 25.27 -32.34 24.13
C ARG A 697 26.44 -33.22 23.67
N LYS A 698 26.23 -34.53 23.53
CA LYS A 698 27.24 -35.51 23.13
C LYS A 698 27.31 -35.72 21.61
N ALA A 699 26.30 -35.26 20.87
CA ALA A 699 26.20 -35.39 19.42
C ALA A 699 27.11 -34.37 18.70
N ASP A 700 27.74 -34.80 17.61
CA ASP A 700 28.41 -33.88 16.68
C ASP A 700 27.39 -33.06 15.87
N ASP A 701 27.87 -32.03 15.18
CA ASP A 701 27.01 -31.08 14.47
C ASP A 701 26.22 -31.71 13.32
N SER A 702 26.76 -32.77 12.70
CA SER A 702 26.08 -33.54 11.66
C SER A 702 24.89 -34.31 12.25
N ALA A 703 25.11 -35.00 13.38
CA ALA A 703 24.07 -35.72 14.10
C ALA A 703 22.99 -34.77 14.65
N LYS A 704 23.38 -33.58 15.15
CA LYS A 704 22.45 -32.52 15.58
C LYS A 704 21.57 -32.02 14.44
N ALA A 705 22.17 -31.70 13.30
CA ALA A 705 21.45 -31.24 12.11
C ALA A 705 20.44 -32.31 11.63
N GLY A 706 20.86 -33.57 11.55
CA GLY A 706 19.98 -34.68 11.19
C GLY A 706 18.83 -34.89 12.17
N MET A 707 19.07 -34.73 13.48
CA MET A 707 18.02 -34.83 14.49
C MET A 707 16.99 -33.72 14.39
N VAL A 708 17.42 -32.48 14.13
CA VAL A 708 16.52 -31.33 13.91
C VAL A 708 15.61 -31.57 12.71
N GLN A 709 16.17 -32.04 11.59
CA GLN A 709 15.38 -32.37 10.40
C GLN A 709 14.39 -33.50 10.67
N ARG A 710 14.81 -34.53 11.41
CA ARG A 710 13.96 -35.67 11.74
C ARG A 710 12.79 -35.29 12.65
N ILE A 711 13.03 -34.46 13.67
CA ILE A 711 11.97 -33.96 14.56
C ILE A 711 11.04 -33.02 13.81
N ARG A 712 11.56 -32.16 12.91
CA ARG A 712 10.75 -31.31 12.04
C ARG A 712 9.80 -32.11 11.15
N ASN A 713 10.28 -33.20 10.55
CA ASN A 713 9.45 -34.08 9.73
C ASN A 713 8.39 -34.84 10.54
N PHE A 714 8.68 -35.17 11.81
CA PHE A 714 7.72 -35.79 12.71
C PHE A 714 6.67 -34.81 13.23
N ALA A 715 7.10 -33.64 13.71
CA ALA A 715 6.22 -32.60 14.24
C ALA A 715 5.35 -31.96 13.15
N GLY A 716 5.89 -31.84 11.92
CA GLY A 716 5.15 -31.39 10.74
C GLY A 716 4.27 -32.46 10.08
N GLY A 717 4.07 -33.61 10.73
CA GLY A 717 3.22 -34.68 10.24
C GLY A 717 1.74 -34.32 10.23
N SER A 718 0.93 -35.12 9.53
CA SER A 718 -0.52 -34.93 9.40
C SER A 718 -1.23 -35.12 10.75
N VAL A 719 -2.09 -34.18 11.11
CA VAL A 719 -3.02 -34.25 12.24
C VAL A 719 -4.38 -34.72 11.71
N THR A 720 -4.91 -35.79 12.27
CA THR A 720 -6.21 -36.35 11.89
C THR A 720 -7.27 -36.03 12.93
N GLY A 721 -8.50 -35.80 12.46
CA GLY A 721 -9.69 -35.65 13.30
C GLY A 721 -10.85 -36.43 12.70
N SER A 722 -11.77 -36.91 13.54
CA SER A 722 -12.90 -37.71 13.06
C SER A 722 -13.90 -36.85 12.29
N GLY A 723 -14.17 -37.23 11.04
CA GLY A 723 -15.20 -36.59 10.22
C GLY A 723 -16.62 -36.97 10.66
N SER A 724 -17.61 -36.24 10.15
CA SER A 724 -19.05 -36.44 10.43
C SER A 724 -19.60 -37.81 9.98
N ASN A 725 -18.81 -38.60 9.27
CA ASN A 725 -19.10 -39.96 8.84
C ASN A 725 -18.24 -41.03 9.57
N GLY A 726 -17.52 -40.67 10.64
CA GLY A 726 -16.71 -41.59 11.43
C GLY A 726 -15.40 -42.04 10.76
N VAL A 727 -15.03 -41.42 9.63
CA VAL A 727 -13.74 -41.66 8.96
C VAL A 727 -12.76 -40.56 9.36
N ASP A 728 -11.57 -40.95 9.82
CA ASP A 728 -10.52 -40.02 10.17
C ASP A 728 -10.04 -39.26 8.93
N LYS A 729 -10.17 -37.93 8.98
CA LYS A 729 -9.74 -37.02 7.92
C LYS A 729 -8.54 -36.23 8.43
N ILE A 730 -7.57 -35.98 7.56
CA ILE A 730 -6.47 -35.06 7.86
C ILE A 730 -7.06 -33.66 7.99
N ILE A 731 -6.97 -33.08 9.18
CA ILE A 731 -7.51 -31.76 9.54
C ILE A 731 -6.42 -30.68 9.59
N GLY A 732 -5.14 -31.07 9.51
CA GLY A 732 -4.03 -30.12 9.45
C GLY A 732 -2.67 -30.82 9.51
N TYR A 733 -1.61 -30.03 9.66
CA TYR A 733 -0.25 -30.49 9.93
C TYR A 733 0.28 -29.74 11.14
N GLY A 734 1.14 -30.37 11.93
CA GLY A 734 1.72 -29.71 13.10
C GLY A 734 2.69 -28.58 12.72
N ASN A 735 2.80 -27.58 13.58
CA ASN A 735 3.73 -26.46 13.37
C ASN A 735 5.19 -26.93 13.43
N VAL A 736 6.07 -26.19 12.73
CA VAL A 736 7.50 -26.50 12.65
C VAL A 736 8.36 -25.25 12.85
N LEU A 737 9.51 -25.45 13.47
CA LEU A 737 10.60 -24.47 13.55
C LEU A 737 11.56 -24.62 12.36
N THR A 738 12.17 -23.52 11.92
CA THR A 738 13.32 -23.55 11.00
C THR A 738 14.48 -24.34 11.63
N ASN A 739 15.37 -24.90 10.80
CA ASN A 739 16.50 -25.69 11.32
C ASN A 739 17.40 -24.86 12.24
N ALA A 740 17.57 -23.56 11.93
CA ALA A 740 18.32 -22.62 12.74
C ALA A 740 17.64 -22.37 14.10
N ASN A 741 16.33 -22.11 14.11
CA ASN A 741 15.58 -21.86 15.35
C ASN A 741 15.49 -23.11 16.24
N ALA A 742 15.33 -24.30 15.65
CA ALA A 742 15.36 -25.56 16.37
C ALA A 742 16.73 -25.87 16.98
N THR A 743 17.80 -25.64 16.21
CA THR A 743 19.18 -25.81 16.69
C THR A 743 19.48 -24.82 17.83
N LYS A 744 19.08 -23.55 17.66
CA LYS A 744 19.20 -22.52 18.70
C LYS A 744 18.44 -22.91 19.97
N LEU A 745 17.18 -23.32 19.83
CA LEU A 745 16.34 -23.81 20.93
C LEU A 745 17.03 -24.94 21.70
N PHE A 746 17.54 -25.96 21.01
CA PHE A 746 18.19 -27.08 21.67
C PHE A 746 19.54 -26.70 22.29
N ASN A 747 20.34 -25.86 21.64
CA ASN A 747 21.59 -25.36 22.22
C ASN A 747 21.35 -24.57 23.51
N GLU A 748 20.30 -23.74 23.54
CA GLU A 748 19.94 -22.95 24.72
C GLU A 748 19.35 -23.84 25.82
N ARG A 749 18.34 -24.66 25.50
CA ARG A 749 17.59 -25.46 26.49
C ARG A 749 18.33 -26.69 26.99
N CYS A 750 19.27 -27.23 26.21
CA CYS A 750 20.06 -28.40 26.58
C CYS A 750 21.45 -28.03 27.15
N SER A 751 21.75 -26.75 27.35
CA SER A 751 23.06 -26.26 27.80
C SER A 751 23.47 -26.74 29.21
N THR A 752 22.53 -27.12 30.06
CA THR A 752 22.77 -27.49 31.46
C THR A 752 22.68 -29.01 31.71
N SER A 753 23.47 -29.53 32.66
CA SER A 753 23.51 -30.97 32.96
C SER A 753 22.15 -31.53 33.42
N TYR A 754 21.41 -30.77 34.24
CA TYR A 754 20.08 -31.14 34.77
C TYR A 754 19.02 -31.32 33.66
N ALA A 755 19.20 -30.68 32.50
CA ALA A 755 18.29 -30.84 31.38
C ALA A 755 18.45 -32.20 30.66
N GLY A 756 19.46 -33.01 31.03
CA GLY A 756 19.84 -34.25 30.37
C GLY A 756 18.69 -35.21 30.00
N PRO A 757 17.69 -35.44 30.88
CA PRO A 757 16.57 -36.33 30.59
C PRO A 757 15.49 -35.78 29.63
N PHE A 758 15.48 -34.48 29.30
CA PHE A 758 14.42 -33.91 28.46
C PHE A 758 14.51 -34.41 27.03
N ALA A 759 13.41 -35.00 26.53
CA ALA A 759 13.31 -35.45 25.15
C ALA A 759 13.20 -34.27 24.18
N LEU A 760 14.06 -34.26 23.15
CA LEU A 760 14.18 -33.15 22.21
C LEU A 760 12.88 -32.87 21.46
N TYR A 761 12.14 -33.91 21.05
CA TYR A 761 10.90 -33.72 20.31
C TYR A 761 9.81 -33.02 21.13
N LYS A 762 9.81 -33.14 22.46
CA LYS A 762 8.85 -32.45 23.34
C LYS A 762 9.18 -30.97 23.46
N LEU A 763 10.47 -30.64 23.61
CA LEU A 763 10.94 -29.25 23.62
C LEU A 763 10.63 -28.56 22.29
N TYR A 764 10.86 -29.26 21.18
CA TYR A 764 10.53 -28.78 19.84
C TYR A 764 9.03 -28.54 19.67
N GLY A 765 8.19 -29.53 20.01
CA GLY A 765 6.73 -29.42 19.84
C GLY A 765 6.13 -28.27 20.64
N ALA A 766 6.59 -28.06 21.88
CA ALA A 766 6.15 -26.93 22.70
C ALA A 766 6.54 -25.59 22.09
N ALA A 767 7.77 -25.44 21.59
CA ALA A 767 8.22 -24.18 20.98
C ALA A 767 7.58 -23.93 19.60
N ALA A 768 7.38 -24.98 18.80
CA ALA A 768 6.72 -24.90 17.50
C ALA A 768 5.25 -24.49 17.62
N ALA A 769 4.59 -24.78 18.73
CA ALA A 769 3.21 -24.33 18.98
C ALA A 769 3.09 -22.80 19.08
N TYR A 770 4.17 -22.08 19.43
CA TYR A 770 4.19 -20.63 19.59
C TYR A 770 5.06 -19.89 18.57
N SER A 771 5.71 -20.61 17.65
CA SER A 771 6.35 -19.96 16.52
C SER A 771 5.26 -19.49 15.57
N VAL A 772 4.99 -18.18 15.57
CA VAL A 772 4.26 -17.49 14.49
C VAL A 772 4.85 -18.01 13.18
N ALA A 773 4.02 -18.51 12.28
CA ALA A 773 4.44 -19.23 11.09
C ALA A 773 5.39 -18.36 10.23
N GLN A 774 6.68 -18.43 10.49
CA GLN A 774 7.74 -17.92 9.63
C GLN A 774 7.83 -18.88 8.44
N ARG A 775 7.00 -18.64 7.42
CA ARG A 775 7.13 -19.22 6.09
C ARG A 775 7.84 -18.24 5.18
#